data_AF-M4E3R4-F1
#
_entry.id   AF-M4E3R4-F1
#
_cell.length_a   1.000
_cell.length_b   1.000
_cell.length_c   1.000
_cell.angle_alpha   90.00
_cell.angle_beta   90.00
_cell.angle_gamma   90.00
#
_symmetry.space_group_name_H-M   'P 1'
#
loop_
_entity.id
_entity.type
_entity.pdbx_description
1 polymer ?
#
loop_
_entity_poly.entity_id
_entity_poly.type
_entity_poly.pdbx_seq_one_letter_code
_entity_poly.pdbx_strand_id
1 'polypeptide(L)'
;MVEQTQQRSIFQKAASGQLMRSGVSQDIHGYASGFQRRATYGNYSNAAFQYPLAATSRIVATTTASPVFVQAPSEKGFSSFAIDFLMGGVSAAVSKTAAAPIERVKLLIQNQDEMLKAGRLSEPYKGIGDCFGRTIKDEGFGSLWRGNTANVIRYFPTQALNFAFKDYFKRLFNFKKDRDGYWKWFAGNLGSGGAAGASSLLFVYSLDYARTRLANDSKAAKKGGERQFNGLVDVYKKISSLMPLLPADLQDSFFASFALGWLITNGAGLASYPIDTVRRRMMMTSGEAVKYKSSMDAFQQILKKEGPKSLFKGAGANILRAIAGAGVLSGYDKLQLLLLGKKYGSGSDASPLLDPLPHRKAKTSSPLLFHVAVTASDSLYNKWQCRIMYYWYKQKKALPRSDMGGFTRILHSGTTDNLMDEIPTFVVDPLSPGLDQGYVVLNRPWAFVQWLERATIKEDYVLMAEPDHIFVNPLPNLAVGGSPAAFPFFYITPQKFKNIVRKYYPVEMGPVTNIDPIGSSPVIISKKSLEKITPTWMNISLTMKHDPDTDKAFGWVLEMYGYAIASALHGVRHMLRRDLMLQPPWDLSTKAMFIIHYTYACDYNMKGELTYGKIGEWRFDKRLYLRGPPPRNISMPPPGVPESVVTLVKMLNEATSNIPNWDTL
;
A
#
# COMPACT_ATOMS: atom_id res chain seq x y z
N MET A 1 -45.06 -10.90 -44.47
CA MET A 1 -46.15 -11.01 -43.47
C MET A 1 -45.86 -12.30 -42.70
N VAL A 2 -45.50 -12.24 -41.41
CA VAL A 2 -46.44 -12.12 -40.25
C VAL A 2 -47.19 -13.46 -40.09
N GLU A 3 -47.15 -14.17 -38.96
CA GLU A 3 -46.88 -13.74 -37.57
C GLU A 3 -46.00 -14.72 -36.73
N GLN A 4 -46.02 -14.53 -35.40
CA GLN A 4 -45.26 -15.18 -34.33
C GLN A 4 -45.93 -16.54 -33.93
N THR A 5 -45.45 -17.41 -33.02
CA THR A 5 -44.74 -17.17 -31.74
C THR A 5 -44.10 -18.46 -31.18
N GLN A 6 -43.25 -18.30 -30.15
CA GLN A 6 -43.08 -19.20 -29.00
C GLN A 6 -42.10 -20.38 -29.10
N GLN A 7 -40.90 -20.19 -28.54
CA GLN A 7 -39.88 -21.20 -28.28
C GLN A 7 -39.58 -21.23 -26.77
N ARG A 8 -39.69 -22.40 -26.10
CA ARG A 8 -39.32 -22.56 -24.68
C ARG A 8 -38.83 -23.98 -24.36
N SER A 9 -37.87 -24.05 -23.44
CA SER A 9 -37.45 -25.21 -22.64
C SER A 9 -36.98 -26.49 -23.36
N ILE A 10 -35.66 -26.71 -23.37
CA ILE A 10 -35.07 -28.05 -23.33
C ILE A 10 -34.36 -28.19 -21.98
N PHE A 11 -35.11 -28.58 -20.95
CA PHE A 11 -34.58 -28.81 -19.59
C PHE A 11 -35.09 -30.13 -18.98
N GLN A 12 -35.26 -31.16 -19.81
CA GLN A 12 -35.65 -32.52 -19.41
C GLN A 12 -35.08 -33.57 -20.38
N LYS A 13 -33.83 -34.05 -20.14
CA LYS A 13 -33.28 -35.30 -20.74
C LYS A 13 -31.90 -35.72 -20.17
N ALA A 14 -31.83 -35.96 -18.85
CA ALA A 14 -30.61 -36.50 -18.20
C ALA A 14 -30.89 -37.24 -16.87
N ALA A 15 -32.01 -37.94 -16.73
CA ALA A 15 -32.46 -38.50 -15.44
C ALA A 15 -33.22 -39.84 -15.55
N SER A 16 -32.81 -40.73 -16.45
CA SER A 16 -33.27 -42.14 -16.48
C SER A 16 -32.32 -42.99 -17.32
N GLY A 17 -31.88 -44.14 -16.77
CA GLY A 17 -30.90 -45.02 -17.44
C GLY A 17 -30.12 -45.87 -16.43
N GLN A 18 -30.76 -46.92 -15.90
CA GLN A 18 -30.16 -47.84 -14.93
C GLN A 18 -30.09 -49.26 -15.53
N LEU A 19 -29.19 -50.09 -14.97
CA LEU A 19 -29.01 -51.53 -15.20
C LEU A 19 -28.41 -51.96 -16.56
N MET A 20 -27.18 -52.50 -16.47
CA MET A 20 -27.02 -53.95 -16.61
C MET A 20 -25.90 -54.47 -15.71
N ARG A 21 -25.94 -55.76 -15.36
CA ARG A 21 -24.94 -56.46 -14.53
C ARG A 21 -24.19 -57.50 -15.36
N SER A 22 -22.88 -57.62 -15.12
CA SER A 22 -22.11 -58.85 -15.32
C SER A 22 -20.86 -58.79 -14.44
N GLY A 23 -20.45 -59.91 -13.83
CA GLY A 23 -19.28 -59.92 -12.94
C GLY A 23 -18.70 -61.32 -12.71
N VAL A 24 -17.40 -61.35 -12.44
CA VAL A 24 -16.54 -62.48 -12.05
C VAL A 24 -15.51 -61.86 -11.07
N SER A 25 -15.38 -62.33 -9.82
CA SER A 25 -14.40 -63.32 -9.33
C SER A 25 -12.93 -63.04 -9.76
N GLN A 26 -11.89 -63.18 -8.92
CA GLN A 26 -11.84 -63.79 -7.57
C GLN A 26 -10.67 -63.23 -6.71
N ASP A 27 -10.54 -63.72 -5.48
CA ASP A 27 -9.66 -63.29 -4.38
C ASP A 27 -8.14 -63.32 -4.62
N ILE A 28 -7.40 -62.61 -3.75
CA ILE A 28 -6.21 -63.15 -3.04
C ILE A 28 -5.85 -62.27 -1.81
N HIS A 29 -5.53 -62.89 -0.68
CA HIS A 29 -4.93 -62.26 0.51
C HIS A 29 -3.40 -62.36 0.50
N GLY A 30 -2.67 -61.46 1.16
CA GLY A 30 -1.21 -61.67 1.34
C GLY A 30 -0.40 -60.62 2.09
N TYR A 31 -0.40 -60.71 3.44
CA TYR A 31 0.71 -60.39 4.37
C TYR A 31 1.43 -59.03 4.40
N ALA A 32 1.93 -58.68 5.59
CA ALA A 32 2.76 -57.51 5.85
C ALA A 32 4.04 -57.87 6.63
N SER A 33 5.19 -57.43 6.11
CA SER A 33 6.46 -57.26 6.82
C SER A 33 7.36 -56.35 5.97
N GLY A 34 8.30 -55.57 6.50
CA GLY A 34 8.62 -55.35 7.91
C GLY A 34 10.11 -55.09 8.12
N PHE A 35 10.59 -53.87 7.81
CA PHE A 35 11.97 -53.44 8.11
C PHE A 35 12.02 -52.01 8.63
N GLN A 36 12.91 -51.76 9.62
CA GLN A 36 12.75 -50.63 10.54
C GLN A 36 14.09 -50.01 11.00
N ARG A 37 14.22 -48.68 10.81
CA ARG A 37 15.13 -47.72 11.48
C ARG A 37 16.66 -47.91 11.42
N ARG A 38 17.34 -46.84 10.98
CA ARG A 38 18.09 -45.88 11.84
C ARG A 38 18.21 -44.55 11.07
N ALA A 39 17.81 -43.34 11.51
CA ALA A 39 17.45 -42.71 12.78
C ALA A 39 18.59 -41.99 13.55
N THR A 40 18.59 -40.64 13.46
CA THR A 40 19.16 -39.60 14.37
C THR A 40 18.72 -38.23 13.80
N TYR A 41 18.45 -37.14 14.53
CA TYR A 41 18.07 -36.91 15.95
C TYR A 41 17.33 -35.55 16.05
N GLY A 42 16.44 -35.34 17.03
CA GLY A 42 15.94 -33.99 17.39
C GLY A 42 14.47 -33.89 17.79
N ASN A 43 14.16 -34.10 19.08
CA ASN A 43 12.83 -33.80 19.66
C ASN A 43 12.73 -32.27 20.00
N TYR A 44 11.58 -31.70 20.35
CA TYR A 44 10.92 -31.84 21.67
C TYR A 44 9.38 -31.73 21.62
N SER A 45 8.73 -32.19 22.70
CA SER A 45 7.30 -32.46 22.81
C SER A 45 6.60 -31.58 23.86
N ASN A 46 5.31 -31.26 23.63
CA ASN A 46 4.42 -30.72 24.67
C ASN A 46 4.01 -31.81 25.66
N ALA A 47 3.78 -31.46 26.93
CA ALA A 47 3.35 -32.40 27.98
C ALA A 47 2.38 -31.75 28.98
N ALA A 48 1.18 -32.35 29.12
CA ALA A 48 0.15 -32.18 30.16
C ALA A 48 -1.10 -32.94 29.68
N PHE A 49 -1.77 -33.85 30.41
CA PHE A 49 -1.51 -34.54 31.68
C PHE A 49 -2.08 -35.98 31.56
N GLN A 50 -1.85 -36.88 32.54
CA GLN A 50 -2.29 -38.29 32.48
C GLN A 50 -3.22 -38.71 33.64
N TYR A 51 -4.40 -39.26 33.26
CA TYR A 51 -5.13 -40.41 33.83
C TYR A 51 -5.56 -40.46 35.32
N PRO A 52 -6.45 -41.40 35.73
CA PRO A 52 -7.53 -42.15 35.03
C PRO A 52 -8.92 -41.90 35.71
N LEU A 53 -10.07 -42.56 35.51
CA LEU A 53 -10.51 -43.89 35.01
C LEU A 53 -11.94 -43.81 34.40
N ALA A 54 -12.30 -44.77 33.52
CA ALA A 54 -13.67 -45.28 33.21
C ALA A 54 -14.80 -44.29 32.75
N ALA A 55 -15.67 -44.61 31.77
CA ALA A 55 -15.72 -45.70 30.80
C ALA A 55 -16.62 -45.32 29.58
N THR A 56 -16.42 -45.99 28.43
CA THR A 56 -17.38 -46.16 27.29
C THR A 56 -18.17 -44.92 26.80
N SER A 57 -18.01 -44.44 25.56
CA SER A 57 -18.32 -45.21 24.35
C SER A 57 -17.90 -44.53 23.03
N ARG A 58 -17.61 -45.37 22.01
CA ARG A 58 -17.59 -45.13 20.54
C ARG A 58 -16.63 -44.05 19.99
N ILE A 59 -15.84 -44.47 19.01
CA ILE A 59 -14.85 -43.65 18.29
C ILE A 59 -15.50 -42.98 17.08
N VAL A 60 -15.24 -41.68 16.90
CA VAL A 60 -15.34 -40.98 15.62
C VAL A 60 -13.92 -40.57 15.24
N ALA A 61 -13.49 -40.89 14.01
CA ALA A 61 -12.12 -40.62 13.56
C ALA A 61 -11.92 -39.12 13.27
N THR A 62 -11.32 -38.39 14.21
CA THR A 62 -10.95 -36.98 14.02
C THR A 62 -9.69 -36.84 13.18
N THR A 63 -9.85 -36.37 11.94
CA THR A 63 -8.73 -36.04 11.05
C THR A 63 -7.95 -34.84 11.58
N THR A 64 -6.66 -35.03 11.87
CA THR A 64 -5.79 -33.97 12.41
C THR A 64 -5.38 -32.99 11.32
N ALA A 65 -5.95 -31.78 11.32
CA ALA A 65 -5.51 -30.70 10.45
C ALA A 65 -4.07 -30.26 10.78
N SER A 66 -3.21 -30.17 9.76
CA SER A 66 -1.81 -29.76 9.94
C SER A 66 -1.67 -28.25 10.15
N PRO A 67 -0.70 -27.78 10.98
CA PRO A 67 -0.47 -26.35 11.20
C PRO A 67 0.14 -25.69 9.95
N VAL A 68 -0.52 -24.64 9.45
CA VAL A 68 -0.05 -23.87 8.30
C VAL A 68 0.97 -22.82 8.75
N PHE A 69 2.24 -23.02 8.40
CA PHE A 69 3.30 -22.02 8.58
C PHE A 69 3.27 -20.99 7.44
N VAL A 70 3.16 -19.71 7.79
CA VAL A 70 3.23 -18.60 6.83
C VAL A 70 4.66 -18.07 6.73
N GLN A 71 5.24 -18.10 5.52
CA GLN A 71 6.55 -17.50 5.26
C GLN A 71 6.49 -15.98 5.13
N ALA A 72 7.61 -15.31 5.45
CA ALA A 72 7.75 -13.86 5.36
C ALA A 72 7.69 -13.35 3.90
N PRO A 73 7.38 -12.05 3.67
CA PRO A 73 7.23 -11.50 2.32
C PRO A 73 8.50 -11.58 1.49
N SER A 74 8.40 -12.12 0.27
CA SER A 74 9.47 -12.07 -0.74
C SER A 74 9.66 -10.67 -1.30
N GLU A 75 10.90 -10.28 -1.57
CA GLU A 75 11.26 -8.93 -2.03
C GLU A 75 10.70 -8.56 -3.42
N LYS A 76 10.70 -7.26 -3.74
CA LYS A 76 10.17 -6.73 -5.01
C LYS A 76 11.01 -7.21 -6.19
N GLY A 77 10.36 -7.85 -7.18
CA GLY A 77 11.03 -8.29 -8.41
C GLY A 77 11.66 -7.13 -9.20
N PHE A 78 12.88 -7.37 -9.69
CA PHE A 78 13.78 -6.39 -10.33
C PHE A 78 13.12 -5.53 -11.44
N SER A 79 12.20 -6.08 -12.23
CA SER A 79 11.48 -5.34 -13.27
C SER A 79 10.60 -4.20 -12.71
N SER A 80 9.90 -4.45 -11.60
CA SER A 80 9.07 -3.43 -10.93
C SER A 80 9.93 -2.31 -10.33
N PHE A 81 11.08 -2.69 -9.74
CA PHE A 81 12.10 -1.75 -9.29
C PHE A 81 12.64 -0.89 -10.44
N ALA A 82 13.01 -1.50 -11.58
CA ALA A 82 13.55 -0.78 -12.72
C ALA A 82 12.56 0.24 -13.31
N ILE A 83 11.27 -0.10 -13.40
CA ILE A 83 10.22 0.82 -13.87
C ILE A 83 10.03 1.98 -12.89
N ASP A 84 9.86 1.71 -11.59
CA ASP A 84 9.67 2.78 -10.59
C ASP A 84 10.92 3.68 -10.46
N PHE A 85 12.12 3.11 -10.62
CA PHE A 85 13.40 3.84 -10.63
C PHE A 85 13.54 4.75 -11.87
N LEU A 86 13.33 4.21 -13.08
CA LEU A 86 13.46 4.99 -14.32
C LEU A 86 12.43 6.10 -14.41
N MET A 87 11.16 5.82 -14.07
CA MET A 87 10.10 6.82 -14.09
C MET A 87 10.31 7.91 -13.02
N GLY A 88 10.84 7.56 -11.85
CA GLY A 88 11.25 8.55 -10.84
C GLY A 88 12.45 9.41 -11.28
N GLY A 89 13.40 8.81 -12.01
CA GLY A 89 14.52 9.53 -12.62
C GLY A 89 14.08 10.52 -13.70
N VAL A 90 13.16 10.12 -14.58
CA VAL A 90 12.56 11.00 -15.61
C VAL A 90 11.77 12.14 -14.97
N SER A 91 10.96 11.87 -13.95
CA SER A 91 10.21 12.88 -13.19
C SER A 91 11.12 13.98 -12.64
N ALA A 92 12.21 13.58 -11.99
CA ALA A 92 13.21 14.51 -11.49
C ALA A 92 14.00 15.21 -12.59
N ALA A 93 14.27 14.55 -13.72
CA ALA A 93 14.92 15.17 -14.87
C ALA A 93 14.11 16.35 -15.43
N VAL A 94 12.78 16.19 -15.55
CA VAL A 94 11.87 17.27 -15.97
C VAL A 94 11.86 18.40 -14.94
N SER A 95 11.63 18.09 -13.65
CA SER A 95 11.63 19.08 -12.55
C SER A 95 12.93 19.88 -12.48
N LYS A 96 14.09 19.22 -12.60
CA LYS A 96 15.41 19.87 -12.61
C LYS A 96 15.67 20.71 -13.84
N THR A 97 15.21 20.27 -15.01
CA THR A 97 15.40 21.00 -16.27
C THR A 97 14.58 22.29 -16.29
N ALA A 98 13.34 22.28 -15.79
CA ALA A 98 12.55 23.51 -15.68
C ALA A 98 13.10 24.50 -14.63
N ALA A 99 13.64 24.00 -13.51
CA ALA A 99 14.24 24.84 -12.46
C ALA A 99 15.67 25.34 -12.78
N ALA A 100 16.30 24.84 -13.85
CA ALA A 100 17.71 25.13 -14.14
C ALA A 100 18.06 26.62 -14.37
N PRO A 101 17.27 27.44 -15.10
CA PRO A 101 17.61 28.85 -15.34
C PRO A 101 17.76 29.68 -14.06
N ILE A 102 16.78 29.58 -13.16
CA ILE A 102 16.81 30.29 -11.88
C ILE A 102 17.86 29.70 -10.93
N GLU A 103 18.15 28.40 -11.02
CA GLU A 103 19.25 27.78 -10.28
C GLU A 103 20.64 28.23 -10.77
N ARG A 104 20.83 28.48 -12.08
CA ARG A 104 22.07 29.09 -12.61
C ARG A 104 22.22 30.53 -12.12
N VAL A 105 21.17 31.36 -12.23
CA VAL A 105 21.21 32.76 -11.76
C VAL A 105 21.46 32.85 -10.24
N LYS A 106 20.90 31.93 -9.43
CA LYS A 106 21.25 31.80 -8.00
C LYS A 106 22.76 31.57 -7.81
N LEU A 107 23.34 30.63 -8.54
CA LEU A 107 24.76 30.26 -8.41
C LEU A 107 25.70 31.39 -8.87
N LEU A 108 25.38 32.08 -9.98
CA LEU A 108 26.16 33.24 -10.45
C LEU A 108 26.17 34.37 -9.41
N ILE A 109 25.01 34.75 -8.85
CA ILE A 109 24.92 35.81 -7.84
C ILE A 109 25.57 35.40 -6.51
N GLN A 110 25.49 34.12 -6.11
CA GLN A 110 26.07 33.62 -4.86
C GLN A 110 27.61 33.56 -4.90
N ASN A 111 28.21 33.32 -6.08
CA ASN A 111 29.65 33.13 -6.25
C ASN A 111 30.37 34.32 -6.92
N GLN A 112 29.64 35.41 -7.22
CA GLN A 112 30.15 36.54 -8.00
C GLN A 112 31.47 37.14 -7.48
N ASP A 113 31.67 37.17 -6.16
CA ASP A 113 32.89 37.75 -5.57
C ASP A 113 34.13 36.88 -5.81
N GLU A 114 33.98 35.55 -5.92
CA GLU A 114 35.07 34.66 -6.36
C GLU A 114 35.27 34.73 -7.87
N MET A 115 34.20 34.93 -8.66
CA MET A 115 34.29 35.14 -10.10
C MET A 115 35.00 36.46 -10.44
N LEU A 116 34.82 37.50 -9.63
CA LEU A 116 35.56 38.78 -9.72
C LEU A 116 37.04 38.57 -9.38
N LYS A 117 37.37 37.90 -8.26
CA LYS A 117 38.76 37.57 -7.88
C LYS A 117 39.49 36.74 -8.93
N ALA A 118 38.78 35.82 -9.60
CA ALA A 118 39.31 34.98 -10.67
C ALA A 118 39.19 35.62 -12.08
N GLY A 119 38.82 36.90 -12.20
CA GLY A 119 38.77 37.63 -13.48
C GLY A 119 37.68 37.17 -14.48
N ARG A 120 36.74 36.33 -14.05
CA ARG A 120 35.68 35.72 -14.89
C ARG A 120 34.41 36.56 -14.96
N LEU A 121 34.25 37.49 -14.03
CA LEU A 121 33.22 38.52 -14.00
C LEU A 121 33.89 39.89 -13.95
N SER A 122 33.38 40.86 -14.71
CA SER A 122 33.97 42.21 -14.85
C SER A 122 33.47 43.22 -13.83
N GLU A 123 32.20 43.10 -13.42
CA GLU A 123 31.52 43.97 -12.45
C GLU A 123 30.44 43.15 -11.72
N PRO A 124 30.14 43.45 -10.44
CA PRO A 124 29.08 42.79 -9.67
C PRO A 124 27.71 42.78 -10.37
N TYR A 125 26.85 41.83 -10.00
CA TYR A 125 25.45 41.81 -10.45
C TYR A 125 24.59 42.74 -9.59
N LYS A 126 23.86 43.65 -10.24
CA LYS A 126 22.98 44.64 -9.57
C LYS A 126 21.71 43.99 -8.99
N GLY A 127 21.35 42.79 -9.46
CA GLY A 127 20.20 42.04 -8.98
C GLY A 127 19.88 40.82 -9.84
N ILE A 128 18.75 40.17 -9.58
CA ILE A 128 18.31 38.97 -10.30
C ILE A 128 18.02 39.27 -11.78
N GLY A 129 17.32 40.37 -12.07
CA GLY A 129 17.04 40.81 -13.44
C GLY A 129 18.29 41.19 -14.24
N ASP A 130 19.23 41.92 -13.61
CA ASP A 130 20.54 42.26 -14.20
C ASP A 130 21.34 41.00 -14.56
N CYS A 131 21.38 40.02 -13.66
CA CYS A 131 22.06 38.74 -13.91
C CYS A 131 21.41 37.94 -15.04
N PHE A 132 20.07 37.85 -15.09
CA PHE A 132 19.37 37.24 -16.24
C PHE A 132 19.66 37.96 -17.55
N GLY A 133 19.51 39.29 -17.59
CA GLY A 133 19.71 40.10 -18.79
C GLY A 133 21.13 39.99 -19.35
N ARG A 134 22.15 40.13 -18.49
CA ARG A 134 23.57 39.97 -18.87
C ARG A 134 23.85 38.54 -19.33
N THR A 135 23.40 37.51 -18.61
CA THR A 135 23.63 36.10 -19.00
C THR A 135 23.02 35.78 -20.38
N ILE A 136 21.80 36.27 -20.66
CA ILE A 136 21.14 36.06 -21.96
C ILE A 136 21.85 36.85 -23.07
N LYS A 137 22.27 38.09 -22.80
CA LYS A 137 22.96 38.96 -23.78
C LYS A 137 24.36 38.45 -24.12
N ASP A 138 25.13 38.05 -23.11
CA ASP A 138 26.57 37.79 -23.23
C ASP A 138 26.87 36.31 -23.57
N GLU A 139 25.95 35.38 -23.26
CA GLU A 139 26.11 33.93 -23.52
C GLU A 139 24.97 33.28 -24.32
N GLY A 140 23.90 34.01 -24.63
CA GLY A 140 22.71 33.50 -25.32
C GLY A 140 21.73 32.76 -24.39
N PHE A 141 20.45 32.69 -24.80
CA PHE A 141 19.36 32.12 -23.98
C PHE A 141 19.60 30.68 -23.50
N GLY A 142 20.10 29.80 -24.37
CA GLY A 142 20.38 28.39 -24.04
C GLY A 142 21.45 28.21 -22.94
N SER A 143 22.27 29.24 -22.67
CA SER A 143 23.27 29.20 -21.61
C SER A 143 22.66 29.04 -20.21
N LEU A 144 21.40 29.41 -20.01
CA LEU A 144 20.70 29.30 -18.72
C LEU A 144 20.61 27.85 -18.21
N TRP A 145 20.75 26.85 -19.10
CA TRP A 145 20.79 25.42 -18.76
C TRP A 145 22.23 24.86 -18.61
N ARG A 146 23.29 25.68 -18.68
CA ARG A 146 24.69 25.23 -18.53
C ARG A 146 24.88 24.56 -17.15
N GLY A 147 25.29 23.30 -17.16
CA GLY A 147 25.41 22.46 -15.97
C GLY A 147 24.15 21.65 -15.58
N ASN A 148 23.02 21.79 -16.29
CA ASN A 148 21.82 20.98 -16.00
C ASN A 148 22.00 19.48 -16.29
N THR A 149 22.75 19.10 -17.33
CA THR A 149 23.03 17.69 -17.63
C THR A 149 23.68 16.97 -16.45
N ALA A 150 24.60 17.65 -15.73
CA ALA A 150 25.18 17.14 -14.50
C ALA A 150 24.13 16.96 -13.39
N ASN A 151 23.19 17.89 -13.25
CA ASN A 151 22.08 17.83 -12.29
C ASN A 151 21.15 16.63 -12.51
N VAL A 152 20.83 16.35 -13.77
CA VAL A 152 19.98 15.24 -14.19
C VAL A 152 20.69 13.90 -13.96
N ILE A 153 21.92 13.75 -14.48
CA ILE A 153 22.73 12.53 -14.29
C ILE A 153 22.94 12.24 -12.80
N ARG A 154 23.16 13.27 -11.97
CA ARG A 154 23.31 13.13 -10.51
C ARG A 154 22.11 12.49 -9.82
N TYR A 155 20.89 12.68 -10.34
CA TYR A 155 19.68 12.27 -9.63
C TYR A 155 19.51 10.74 -9.59
N PHE A 156 19.87 10.03 -10.66
CA PHE A 156 19.78 8.57 -10.76
C PHE A 156 20.58 7.83 -9.66
N PRO A 157 21.90 8.03 -9.49
CA PRO A 157 22.63 7.41 -8.38
C PRO A 157 22.16 7.93 -7.02
N THR A 158 21.74 9.19 -6.91
CA THR A 158 21.16 9.71 -5.65
C THR A 158 19.94 8.89 -5.20
N GLN A 159 19.04 8.53 -6.12
CA GLN A 159 17.86 7.72 -5.77
C GLN A 159 18.20 6.26 -5.49
N ALA A 160 19.10 5.66 -6.26
CA ALA A 160 19.55 4.28 -6.01
C ALA A 160 20.17 4.13 -4.61
N LEU A 161 20.98 5.09 -4.19
CA LEU A 161 21.70 5.07 -2.91
C LEU A 161 20.82 5.51 -1.74
N ASN A 162 19.90 6.47 -1.95
CA ASN A 162 18.87 6.77 -0.97
C ASN A 162 18.01 5.52 -0.68
N PHE A 163 17.64 4.74 -1.70
CA PHE A 163 16.89 3.51 -1.52
C PHE A 163 17.70 2.45 -0.75
N ALA A 164 18.98 2.25 -1.10
CA ALA A 164 19.84 1.28 -0.42
C ALA A 164 20.17 1.64 1.04
N PHE A 165 20.52 2.91 1.33
CA PHE A 165 21.06 3.30 2.64
C PHE A 165 20.03 3.85 3.63
N LYS A 166 18.94 4.50 3.18
CA LYS A 166 17.93 5.07 4.10
C LYS A 166 17.32 3.98 4.99
N ASP A 167 16.98 2.84 4.40
CA ASP A 167 16.33 1.75 5.13
C ASP A 167 17.33 0.94 5.96
N TYR A 168 18.59 0.82 5.51
CA TYR A 168 19.70 0.25 6.29
C TYR A 168 19.97 1.06 7.57
N PHE A 169 20.19 2.37 7.47
CA PHE A 169 20.48 3.19 8.65
C PHE A 169 19.25 3.39 9.54
N LYS A 170 18.02 3.45 8.99
CA LYS A 170 16.80 3.44 9.81
C LYS A 170 16.69 2.18 10.67
N ARG A 171 17.01 1.00 10.10
CA ARG A 171 17.07 -0.28 10.83
C ARG A 171 18.20 -0.33 11.86
N LEU A 172 19.32 0.35 11.60
CA LEU A 172 20.45 0.43 12.52
C LEU A 172 20.19 1.33 13.74
N PHE A 173 19.55 2.50 13.53
CA PHE A 173 19.26 3.45 14.61
C PHE A 173 17.96 3.15 15.37
N ASN A 174 16.92 2.62 14.71
CA ASN A 174 15.70 1.98 15.25
C ASN A 174 15.14 2.49 16.61
N PHE A 175 15.18 3.80 16.87
CA PHE A 175 14.53 4.43 18.02
C PHE A 175 13.10 4.83 17.67
N LYS A 176 12.17 4.68 18.62
CA LYS A 176 10.75 5.05 18.53
C LYS A 176 10.42 6.14 19.54
N LYS A 177 9.61 7.12 19.14
CA LYS A 177 9.26 8.31 19.97
C LYS A 177 8.53 7.93 21.26
N ASP A 178 7.71 6.91 21.12
CA ASP A 178 6.89 6.20 22.11
C ASP A 178 7.71 5.30 23.05
N ARG A 179 8.66 4.51 22.53
CA ARG A 179 9.49 3.59 23.34
C ARG A 179 10.66 4.27 24.05
N ASP A 180 11.39 5.14 23.35
CA ASP A 180 12.71 5.62 23.78
C ASP A 180 12.70 7.11 24.18
N GLY A 181 11.55 7.77 24.03
CA GLY A 181 11.37 9.20 24.26
C GLY A 181 11.76 10.06 23.05
N TYR A 182 11.15 11.25 22.98
CA TYR A 182 11.26 12.14 21.81
C TYR A 182 12.71 12.48 21.42
N TRP A 183 13.59 12.78 22.38
CA TRP A 183 14.96 13.19 22.07
C TRP A 183 15.83 12.04 21.52
N LYS A 184 15.64 10.79 21.97
CA LYS A 184 16.36 9.63 21.38
C LYS A 184 15.84 9.30 19.99
N TRP A 185 14.53 9.37 19.77
CA TRP A 185 13.93 9.27 18.44
C TRP A 185 14.41 10.39 17.50
N PHE A 186 14.45 11.64 17.97
CA PHE A 186 14.91 12.79 17.19
C PHE A 186 16.39 12.66 16.83
N ALA A 187 17.26 12.37 17.80
CA ALA A 187 18.68 12.12 17.58
C ALA A 187 18.91 10.89 16.68
N GLY A 188 18.10 9.84 16.81
CA GLY A 188 18.14 8.66 15.96
C GLY A 188 17.78 8.94 14.50
N ASN A 189 16.73 9.74 14.25
CA ASN A 189 16.37 10.15 12.89
C ASN A 189 17.38 11.14 12.30
N LEU A 190 17.89 12.09 13.10
CA LEU A 190 18.94 13.02 12.67
C LEU A 190 20.25 12.29 12.36
N GLY A 191 20.64 11.30 13.17
CA GLY A 191 21.79 10.43 12.94
C GLY A 191 21.60 9.48 11.76
N SER A 192 20.39 8.93 11.57
CA SER A 192 20.05 8.06 10.44
C SER A 192 19.98 8.81 9.12
N GLY A 193 19.31 9.96 9.08
CA GLY A 193 19.29 10.87 7.92
C GLY A 193 20.69 11.42 7.64
N GLY A 194 21.47 11.65 8.71
CA GLY A 194 22.91 11.91 8.68
C GLY A 194 23.66 10.84 7.90
N ALA A 195 23.76 9.64 8.47
CA ALA A 195 24.49 8.52 7.90
C ALA A 195 24.00 8.17 6.47
N ALA A 196 22.69 8.07 6.22
CA ALA A 196 22.16 7.71 4.90
C ALA A 196 22.42 8.79 3.83
N GLY A 197 22.20 10.07 4.17
CA GLY A 197 22.50 11.19 3.27
C GLY A 197 24.01 11.37 3.06
N ALA A 198 24.82 11.10 4.08
CA ALA A 198 26.27 11.16 4.03
C ALA A 198 26.88 10.03 3.18
N SER A 199 26.43 8.79 3.37
CA SER A 199 26.78 7.65 2.51
C SER A 199 26.33 7.87 1.08
N SER A 200 25.18 8.52 0.85
CA SER A 200 24.79 8.94 -0.51
C SER A 200 25.76 9.99 -1.07
N LEU A 201 26.19 10.96 -0.27
CA LEU A 201 27.21 11.94 -0.68
C LEU A 201 28.63 11.37 -0.81
N LEU A 202 28.93 10.16 -0.31
CA LEU A 202 30.17 9.42 -0.59
C LEU A 202 30.28 8.96 -2.07
N PHE A 203 29.16 8.90 -2.80
CA PHE A 203 29.13 8.60 -4.25
C PHE A 203 28.63 9.76 -5.12
N VAL A 204 27.84 10.68 -4.57
CA VAL A 204 27.12 11.72 -5.34
C VAL A 204 27.82 13.10 -5.36
N TYR A 205 28.64 13.46 -4.36
CA TYR A 205 29.17 14.83 -4.22
C TYR A 205 30.02 15.30 -5.42
N SER A 206 30.73 14.39 -6.11
CA SER A 206 31.54 14.74 -7.28
C SER A 206 30.69 15.32 -8.42
N LEU A 207 29.45 14.83 -8.58
CA LEU A 207 28.49 15.32 -9.56
C LEU A 207 27.93 16.70 -9.15
N ASP A 208 27.75 16.96 -7.84
CA ASP A 208 27.43 18.30 -7.33
C ASP A 208 28.58 19.31 -7.52
N TYR A 209 29.83 18.86 -7.34
CA TYR A 209 31.03 19.67 -7.62
C TYR A 209 31.12 19.99 -9.12
N ALA A 210 31.07 18.97 -9.99
CA ALA A 210 31.14 19.16 -11.43
C ALA A 210 30.01 20.04 -11.97
N ARG A 211 28.80 19.87 -11.43
CA ARG A 211 27.67 20.78 -11.67
C ARG A 211 28.00 22.23 -11.29
N THR A 212 28.53 22.45 -10.07
CA THR A 212 28.81 23.79 -9.55
C THR A 212 29.87 24.51 -10.39
N ARG A 213 30.95 23.80 -10.78
CA ARG A 213 31.99 24.34 -11.67
C ARG A 213 31.44 24.71 -13.05
N LEU A 214 30.64 23.84 -13.67
CA LEU A 214 30.07 24.10 -15.00
C LEU A 214 29.04 25.24 -15.01
N ALA A 215 28.24 25.39 -13.96
CA ALA A 215 27.24 26.45 -13.85
C ALA A 215 27.88 27.86 -13.73
N ASN A 216 28.99 27.94 -12.98
CA ASN A 216 29.75 29.16 -12.70
C ASN A 216 30.84 29.48 -13.75
N ASP A 217 31.00 28.65 -14.78
CA ASP A 217 32.00 28.85 -15.83
C ASP A 217 31.46 29.74 -16.96
N SER A 218 31.73 31.04 -16.82
CA SER A 218 31.34 32.11 -17.76
C SER A 218 32.47 32.53 -18.70
N LYS A 219 32.14 33.07 -19.88
CA LYS A 219 33.14 33.71 -20.76
C LYS A 219 33.55 35.09 -20.22
N ALA A 220 34.86 35.37 -20.16
CA ALA A 220 35.38 36.63 -19.63
C ALA A 220 35.17 37.80 -20.62
N ALA A 221 34.38 38.80 -20.21
CA ALA A 221 33.76 39.81 -21.07
C ALA A 221 34.69 40.84 -21.76
N LYS A 222 36.02 40.78 -21.60
CA LYS A 222 36.96 41.78 -22.18
C LYS A 222 38.06 41.25 -23.11
N LYS A 223 38.30 39.94 -23.21
CA LYS A 223 39.28 39.35 -24.17
C LYS A 223 38.89 37.94 -24.65
N GLY A 224 37.65 37.76 -25.10
CA GLY A 224 37.22 36.57 -25.85
C GLY A 224 37.43 35.20 -25.17
N GLY A 225 37.55 35.18 -23.84
CA GLY A 225 38.15 34.06 -23.12
C GLY A 225 37.47 32.70 -23.33
N GLU A 226 38.29 31.66 -23.48
CA GLU A 226 37.84 30.27 -23.52
C GLU A 226 37.23 29.82 -22.19
N ARG A 227 36.38 28.79 -22.25
CA ARG A 227 35.71 28.21 -21.07
C ARG A 227 36.68 27.32 -20.30
N GLN A 228 36.68 27.36 -18.96
CA GLN A 228 37.59 26.49 -18.17
C GLN A 228 37.24 25.00 -18.34
N PHE A 229 35.97 24.69 -18.66
CA PHE A 229 35.53 23.30 -18.85
C PHE A 229 34.65 23.12 -20.09
N ASN A 230 35.08 22.19 -20.94
CA ASN A 230 34.37 21.82 -22.16
C ASN A 230 33.15 20.91 -21.88
N GLY A 231 33.17 20.15 -20.79
CA GLY A 231 32.03 19.33 -20.38
C GLY A 231 32.27 18.53 -19.11
N LEU A 232 31.32 17.68 -18.75
CA LEU A 232 31.35 16.89 -17.51
C LEU A 232 32.60 16.00 -17.42
N VAL A 233 32.96 15.28 -18.49
CA VAL A 233 34.14 14.39 -18.54
C VAL A 233 35.46 15.16 -18.34
N ASP A 234 35.54 16.38 -18.87
CA ASP A 234 36.71 17.26 -18.73
C ASP A 234 36.89 17.77 -17.28
N VAL A 235 35.79 18.02 -16.56
CA VAL A 235 35.87 18.24 -15.10
C VAL A 235 36.40 17.00 -14.38
N TYR A 236 35.89 15.81 -14.72
CA TYR A 236 36.29 14.57 -14.04
C TYR A 236 37.74 14.17 -14.25
N LYS A 237 38.29 14.34 -15.46
CA LYS A 237 39.72 14.09 -15.75
C LYS A 237 40.69 14.89 -14.88
N LYS A 238 40.23 16.00 -14.26
CA LYS A 238 41.04 16.95 -13.48
C LYS A 238 40.88 16.81 -11.95
N ILE A 239 39.97 15.96 -11.44
CA ILE A 239 39.63 15.88 -9.99
C ILE A 239 39.46 14.42 -9.53
N SER A 240 40.54 13.80 -9.04
CA SER A 240 40.56 12.40 -8.56
C SER A 240 40.86 12.26 -7.04
N SER A 241 40.04 12.85 -6.16
CA SER A 241 40.17 12.68 -4.68
C SER A 241 38.97 13.12 -3.77
N LEU A 242 38.21 12.12 -3.25
CA LEU A 242 37.48 12.01 -1.94
C LEU A 242 36.34 13.01 -1.51
N MET A 243 35.45 12.60 -0.55
CA MET A 243 33.97 12.85 -0.69
C MET A 243 32.98 12.65 0.56
N PRO A 244 32.32 13.69 1.16
CA PRO A 244 31.17 13.58 2.14
C PRO A 244 30.08 14.73 2.07
N LEU A 245 29.04 15.08 2.89
CA LEU A 245 28.30 14.68 4.15
C LEU A 245 26.90 15.45 4.22
N LEU A 246 25.87 15.04 5.01
CA LEU A 246 24.47 15.63 5.12
C LEU A 246 23.84 15.52 6.56
N PRO A 247 22.77 16.26 7.02
CA PRO A 247 21.30 15.98 6.85
C PRO A 247 20.25 17.15 7.03
N ALA A 248 18.92 16.86 7.11
CA ALA A 248 17.76 17.72 7.56
C ALA A 248 16.42 16.92 7.72
N ASP A 249 15.28 17.48 8.24
CA ASP A 249 13.86 17.01 8.05
C ASP A 249 12.72 17.86 8.74
N LEU A 250 11.51 18.01 8.12
CA LEU A 250 10.11 17.74 8.61
C LEU A 250 8.96 18.34 7.73
N GLN A 251 7.69 18.16 8.15
CA GLN A 251 6.42 18.04 7.37
C GLN A 251 5.19 18.51 8.22
N ASP A 252 3.92 18.68 7.78
CA ASP A 252 3.20 18.89 6.49
C ASP A 252 1.72 19.32 6.75
N SER A 253 0.93 19.67 5.71
CA SER A 253 -0.55 19.86 5.70
C SER A 253 -1.13 19.86 4.25
N PHE A 254 -1.76 20.94 3.74
CA PHE A 254 -2.13 21.13 2.31
C PHE A 254 -1.76 22.50 1.71
N PHE A 255 -2.61 23.54 1.76
CA PHE A 255 -2.15 24.94 1.52
C PHE A 255 -1.10 25.33 2.58
N ALA A 256 -1.19 24.70 3.76
CA ALA A 256 -0.16 24.70 4.78
C ALA A 256 0.91 23.59 4.62
N SER A 257 0.85 22.63 3.67
CA SER A 257 2.06 21.90 3.20
C SER A 257 2.86 22.82 2.30
N PHE A 258 2.18 23.50 1.38
CA PHE A 258 2.81 24.51 0.53
C PHE A 258 3.43 25.61 1.42
N ALA A 259 2.67 26.20 2.35
CA ALA A 259 3.18 27.25 3.22
C ALA A 259 4.16 26.74 4.30
N LEU A 260 3.91 25.63 5.02
CA LEU A 260 4.87 25.12 6.03
C LEU A 260 6.11 24.53 5.37
N GLY A 261 5.97 23.79 4.28
CA GLY A 261 7.10 23.29 3.49
C GLY A 261 7.92 24.42 2.87
N TRP A 262 7.29 25.51 2.43
CA TRP A 262 7.97 26.74 1.98
C TRP A 262 8.61 27.50 3.16
N LEU A 263 7.94 27.64 4.31
CA LEU A 263 8.50 28.29 5.51
C LEU A 263 9.67 27.48 6.10
N ILE A 264 9.59 26.16 6.14
CA ILE A 264 10.68 25.27 6.59
C ILE A 264 11.81 25.26 5.55
N THR A 265 11.51 25.11 4.26
CA THR A 265 12.55 25.09 3.21
C THR A 265 13.26 26.43 3.08
N ASN A 266 12.56 27.55 3.23
CA ASN A 266 13.22 28.87 3.24
C ASN A 266 13.83 29.20 4.60
N GLY A 267 13.22 28.82 5.72
CA GLY A 267 13.76 29.04 7.06
C GLY A 267 15.05 28.24 7.31
N ALA A 268 15.00 26.92 7.14
CA ALA A 268 16.19 26.06 7.19
C ALA A 268 17.16 26.36 6.02
N GLY A 269 16.63 26.72 4.85
CA GLY A 269 17.44 27.11 3.69
C GLY A 269 18.16 28.45 3.86
N LEU A 270 17.64 29.37 4.68
CA LEU A 270 18.30 30.61 5.10
C LEU A 270 19.26 30.36 6.26
N ALA A 271 18.86 29.58 7.27
CA ALA A 271 19.72 29.24 8.41
C ALA A 271 20.97 28.46 7.99
N SER A 272 20.85 27.57 6.99
CA SER A 272 21.99 26.85 6.39
C SER A 272 22.67 27.61 5.25
N TYR A 273 22.15 28.75 4.81
CA TYR A 273 22.66 29.48 3.65
C TYR A 273 24.12 29.95 3.80
N PRO A 274 24.58 30.44 4.98
CA PRO A 274 26.00 30.74 5.20
C PRO A 274 26.91 29.53 4.95
N ILE A 275 26.45 28.32 5.28
CA ILE A 275 27.19 27.07 5.12
C ILE A 275 27.21 26.64 3.65
N ASP A 276 26.10 26.79 2.90
CA ASP A 276 26.10 26.60 1.44
C ASP A 276 27.04 27.62 0.77
N THR A 277 26.98 28.90 1.11
CA THR A 277 27.87 29.94 0.54
C THR A 277 29.35 29.66 0.83
N VAL A 278 29.72 29.28 2.06
CA VAL A 278 31.09 28.82 2.38
C VAL A 278 31.48 27.63 1.52
N ARG A 279 30.63 26.59 1.45
CA ARG A 279 30.88 25.38 0.64
C ARG A 279 31.07 25.69 -0.85
N ARG A 280 30.22 26.53 -1.46
CA ARG A 280 30.34 26.89 -2.88
C ARG A 280 31.61 27.70 -3.16
N ARG A 281 31.99 28.64 -2.29
CA ARG A 281 33.22 29.43 -2.46
C ARG A 281 34.48 28.58 -2.32
N MET A 282 34.51 27.65 -1.37
CA MET A 282 35.60 26.66 -1.28
C MET A 282 35.70 25.82 -2.56
N MET A 283 34.58 25.35 -3.12
CA MET A 283 34.54 24.66 -4.43
C MET A 283 35.04 25.53 -5.61
N MET A 284 34.91 26.86 -5.53
CA MET A 284 35.44 27.77 -6.56
C MET A 284 36.96 27.96 -6.45
N THR A 285 37.52 28.05 -5.24
CA THR A 285 38.99 28.16 -5.04
C THR A 285 39.78 26.92 -5.47
N SER A 286 39.12 25.78 -5.74
CA SER A 286 39.79 24.59 -6.28
C SER A 286 40.43 24.89 -7.65
N GLY A 287 41.74 24.64 -7.77
CA GLY A 287 42.53 24.94 -8.97
C GLY A 287 43.04 26.37 -9.10
N GLU A 288 42.63 27.29 -8.22
CA GLU A 288 43.18 28.66 -8.15
C GLU A 288 44.42 28.70 -7.22
N ALA A 289 45.26 29.73 -7.35
CA ALA A 289 46.48 29.87 -6.53
C ALA A 289 46.19 30.18 -5.05
N VAL A 290 45.11 30.92 -4.76
CA VAL A 290 44.68 31.28 -3.40
C VAL A 290 43.52 30.37 -2.97
N LYS A 291 43.66 29.71 -1.82
CA LYS A 291 42.71 28.73 -1.29
C LYS A 291 42.44 29.00 0.19
N TYR A 292 41.22 28.67 0.63
CA TYR A 292 40.89 28.63 2.05
C TYR A 292 41.48 27.38 2.71
N LYS A 293 42.02 27.54 3.93
CA LYS A 293 42.64 26.45 4.71
C LYS A 293 41.60 25.52 5.35
N SER A 294 40.42 26.04 5.67
CA SER A 294 39.29 25.31 6.25
C SER A 294 37.97 26.04 6.02
N SER A 295 36.85 25.41 6.37
CA SER A 295 35.53 26.05 6.35
C SER A 295 35.41 27.21 7.35
N MET A 296 36.10 27.12 8.49
CA MET A 296 36.14 28.20 9.49
C MET A 296 36.99 29.38 9.01
N ASP A 297 38.14 29.12 8.36
CA ASP A 297 38.95 30.14 7.70
C ASP A 297 38.16 30.84 6.58
N ALA A 298 37.47 30.08 5.72
CA ALA A 298 36.59 30.63 4.70
C ALA A 298 35.49 31.54 5.30
N PHE A 299 34.79 31.08 6.33
CA PHE A 299 33.76 31.84 7.01
C PHE A 299 34.30 33.15 7.63
N GLN A 300 35.41 33.08 8.37
CA GLN A 300 36.04 34.26 8.97
C GLN A 300 36.57 35.25 7.92
N GLN A 301 37.15 34.76 6.82
CA GLN A 301 37.63 35.64 5.75
C GLN A 301 36.47 36.32 5.00
N ILE A 302 35.36 35.63 4.72
CA ILE A 302 34.17 36.25 4.10
C ILE A 302 33.60 37.32 5.04
N LEU A 303 33.46 37.03 6.34
CA LEU A 303 33.00 38.02 7.32
C LEU A 303 33.91 39.26 7.39
N LYS A 304 35.24 39.06 7.48
CA LYS A 304 36.20 40.16 7.62
C LYS A 304 36.41 40.99 6.35
N LYS A 305 36.30 40.38 5.15
CA LYS A 305 36.60 41.05 3.86
C LYS A 305 35.36 41.55 3.11
N GLU A 306 34.19 40.95 3.35
CA GLU A 306 32.97 41.22 2.57
C GLU A 306 31.73 41.47 3.43
N GLY A 307 31.83 41.29 4.76
CA GLY A 307 30.77 41.53 5.72
C GLY A 307 29.71 40.42 5.78
N PRO A 308 28.90 40.38 6.87
CA PRO A 308 27.91 39.32 7.10
C PRO A 308 26.83 39.23 6.02
N LYS A 309 26.53 40.34 5.33
CA LYS A 309 25.57 40.35 4.20
C LYS A 309 26.07 39.52 3.00
N SER A 310 27.38 39.34 2.81
CA SER A 310 27.92 38.56 1.68
C SER A 310 27.56 37.07 1.77
N LEU A 311 27.44 36.52 2.98
CA LEU A 311 27.04 35.12 3.22
C LEU A 311 25.66 34.78 2.64
N PHE A 312 24.76 35.77 2.52
CA PHE A 312 23.38 35.60 2.03
C PHE A 312 23.17 36.03 0.56
N LYS A 313 24.23 36.34 -0.18
CA LYS A 313 24.13 36.69 -1.62
C LYS A 313 23.46 35.55 -2.41
N GLY A 314 22.46 35.90 -3.22
CA GLY A 314 21.65 34.96 -4.00
C GLY A 314 20.49 34.29 -3.26
N ALA A 315 20.28 34.56 -1.96
CA ALA A 315 19.20 33.91 -1.18
C ALA A 315 17.81 34.13 -1.80
N GLY A 316 17.48 35.34 -2.29
CA GLY A 316 16.21 35.60 -2.99
C GLY A 316 16.01 34.75 -4.26
N ALA A 317 17.08 34.50 -5.02
CA ALA A 317 17.03 33.60 -6.17
C ALA A 317 16.85 32.13 -5.74
N ASN A 318 17.30 31.76 -4.54
CA ASN A 318 17.04 30.44 -3.97
C ASN A 318 15.56 30.24 -3.58
N ILE A 319 14.88 31.29 -3.10
CA ILE A 319 13.43 31.28 -2.83
C ILE A 319 12.66 31.07 -4.15
N LEU A 320 12.99 31.86 -5.20
CA LEU A 320 12.38 31.70 -6.53
C LEU A 320 12.63 30.31 -7.13
N ARG A 321 13.83 29.75 -6.95
CA ARG A 321 14.16 28.37 -7.34
C ARG A 321 13.31 27.33 -6.60
N ALA A 322 13.04 27.54 -5.30
CA ALA A 322 12.18 26.64 -4.53
C ALA A 322 10.73 26.66 -5.05
N ILE A 323 10.19 27.84 -5.34
CA ILE A 323 8.85 28.03 -5.95
C ILE A 323 8.77 27.32 -7.31
N ALA A 324 9.73 27.57 -8.20
CA ALA A 324 9.78 26.94 -9.52
C ALA A 324 9.89 25.40 -9.44
N GLY A 325 10.76 24.88 -8.57
CA GLY A 325 10.93 23.45 -8.37
C GLY A 325 9.66 22.76 -7.83
N ALA A 326 8.97 23.38 -6.87
CA ALA A 326 7.74 22.86 -6.28
C ALA A 326 6.55 22.92 -7.25
N GLY A 327 6.42 24.01 -8.02
CA GLY A 327 5.36 24.16 -9.03
C GLY A 327 5.50 23.14 -10.17
N VAL A 328 6.71 22.93 -10.67
CA VAL A 328 6.94 21.95 -11.75
C VAL A 328 6.78 20.51 -11.23
N LEU A 329 7.26 20.19 -10.03
CA LEU A 329 7.12 18.84 -9.47
C LEU A 329 5.64 18.50 -9.25
N SER A 330 4.86 19.40 -8.65
CA SER A 330 3.42 19.16 -8.41
C SER A 330 2.59 19.15 -9.72
N GLY A 331 2.93 19.98 -10.70
CA GLY A 331 2.34 19.91 -12.04
C GLY A 331 2.66 18.61 -12.78
N TYR A 332 3.90 18.13 -12.69
CA TYR A 332 4.33 16.87 -13.32
C TYR A 332 3.77 15.63 -12.60
N ASP A 333 3.69 15.65 -11.26
CA ASP A 333 2.98 14.62 -10.48
C ASP A 333 1.51 14.51 -10.94
N LYS A 334 0.84 15.66 -11.15
CA LYS A 334 -0.54 15.68 -11.64
C LYS A 334 -0.64 15.16 -13.07
N LEU A 335 0.34 15.47 -13.93
CA LEU A 335 0.42 14.95 -15.29
C LEU A 335 0.65 13.42 -15.32
N GLN A 336 1.51 12.87 -14.46
CA GLN A 336 1.66 11.42 -14.29
C GLN A 336 0.35 10.76 -13.83
N LEU A 337 -0.35 11.34 -12.86
CA LEU A 337 -1.64 10.81 -12.40
C LEU A 337 -2.71 10.84 -13.51
N LEU A 338 -2.70 11.86 -14.38
CA LEU A 338 -3.64 11.98 -15.50
C LEU A 338 -3.31 11.06 -16.69
N LEU A 339 -2.03 10.86 -17.01
CA LEU A 339 -1.60 10.07 -18.18
C LEU A 339 -1.29 8.59 -17.87
N LEU A 340 -0.90 8.27 -16.63
CA LEU A 340 -0.38 6.96 -16.24
C LEU A 340 -1.11 6.33 -15.04
N GLY A 341 -2.09 7.01 -14.46
CA GLY A 341 -2.90 6.53 -13.32
C GLY A 341 -2.15 6.35 -11.98
N LYS A 342 -0.82 6.51 -11.97
CA LYS A 342 0.06 6.36 -10.80
C LYS A 342 1.13 7.45 -10.81
N LYS A 343 1.48 7.98 -9.63
CA LYS A 343 2.66 8.83 -9.43
C LYS A 343 3.94 7.97 -9.32
N TYR A 344 5.00 8.39 -10.01
CA TYR A 344 6.31 7.76 -10.01
C TYR A 344 7.41 8.79 -9.72
N GLY A 345 8.13 8.62 -8.62
CA GLY A 345 9.21 9.55 -8.23
C GLY A 345 9.01 10.20 -6.85
N SER A 346 9.00 9.38 -5.81
CA SER A 346 9.37 9.79 -4.46
C SER A 346 10.01 8.58 -3.77
N GLY A 347 11.02 8.80 -2.94
CA GLY A 347 11.63 7.72 -2.16
C GLY A 347 10.58 7.08 -1.25
N SER A 348 10.66 5.76 -1.06
CA SER A 348 9.72 5.00 -0.22
C SER A 348 9.63 5.54 1.21
N ASP A 349 8.48 5.25 1.82
CA ASP A 349 8.13 5.58 3.19
C ASP A 349 8.07 7.09 3.46
N ALA A 350 7.31 7.78 2.61
CA ALA A 350 6.20 8.56 3.14
C ALA A 350 4.94 7.66 3.09
N SER A 351 4.25 7.49 4.21
CA SER A 351 2.91 6.91 4.21
C SER A 351 2.00 7.73 3.30
N PRO A 352 1.04 7.15 2.57
CA PRO A 352 -0.01 7.92 1.93
C PRO A 352 -0.70 8.76 3.00
N LEU A 353 -0.52 10.08 2.94
CA LEU A 353 -1.35 11.01 3.69
C LEU A 353 -2.78 10.73 3.25
N LEU A 354 -3.67 10.51 4.23
CA LEU A 354 -5.07 10.19 3.98
C LEU A 354 -5.64 11.23 3.00
N ASP A 355 -6.32 10.77 1.95
CA ASP A 355 -7.25 11.65 1.25
C ASP A 355 -8.24 12.19 2.30
N PRO A 356 -8.30 13.51 2.54
CA PRO A 356 -9.25 14.05 3.50
C PRO A 356 -10.66 13.74 3.00
N LEU A 357 -11.50 13.19 3.90
CA LEU A 357 -12.88 12.78 3.60
C LEU A 357 -13.56 13.79 2.67
N PRO A 358 -14.14 13.37 1.53
CA PRO A 358 -14.54 14.27 0.47
C PRO A 358 -15.56 15.30 0.99
N HIS A 359 -15.12 16.55 1.10
CA HIS A 359 -15.97 17.71 1.40
C HIS A 359 -16.83 18.05 0.16
N ARG A 360 -17.74 17.13 -0.21
CA ARG A 360 -18.76 17.36 -1.23
C ARG A 360 -19.66 18.50 -0.74
N LYS A 361 -19.52 19.69 -1.33
CA LYS A 361 -20.55 20.75 -1.22
C LYS A 361 -21.90 20.14 -1.58
N ALA A 362 -22.92 20.40 -0.77
CA ALA A 362 -24.24 19.80 -0.96
C ALA A 362 -24.81 20.13 -2.35
N LYS A 363 -24.98 19.11 -3.19
CA LYS A 363 -25.75 19.16 -4.43
C LYS A 363 -26.44 17.82 -4.68
N THR A 364 -27.71 17.78 -4.29
CA THR A 364 -28.84 17.45 -5.18
C THR A 364 -28.63 16.30 -6.16
N SER A 365 -28.55 15.09 -5.63
CA SER A 365 -28.86 13.83 -6.31
C SER A 365 -29.27 12.83 -5.23
N SER A 366 -30.25 11.96 -5.47
CA SER A 366 -30.68 10.94 -4.51
C SER A 366 -29.48 10.12 -4.00
N PRO A 367 -29.48 9.66 -2.73
CA PRO A 367 -28.37 8.87 -2.19
C PRO A 367 -28.24 7.56 -2.97
N LEU A 368 -27.03 7.25 -3.42
CA LEU A 368 -26.71 5.99 -4.11
C LEU A 368 -26.56 4.89 -3.07
N LEU A 369 -27.67 4.51 -2.43
CA LEU A 369 -27.67 3.51 -1.36
C LEU A 369 -27.16 2.15 -1.87
N PHE A 370 -26.53 1.38 -0.98
CA PHE A 370 -26.12 0.01 -1.26
C PHE A 370 -26.69 -0.98 -0.23
N HIS A 371 -27.14 -2.13 -0.70
CA HIS A 371 -27.61 -3.23 0.15
C HIS A 371 -26.42 -3.97 0.77
N VAL A 372 -26.45 -4.27 2.06
CA VAL A 372 -25.41 -5.09 2.71
C VAL A 372 -25.80 -6.57 2.61
N ALA A 373 -25.00 -7.38 1.93
CA ALA A 373 -25.24 -8.81 1.74
C ALA A 373 -24.12 -9.64 2.39
N VAL A 374 -24.50 -10.54 3.30
CA VAL A 374 -23.56 -11.44 3.99
C VAL A 374 -23.99 -12.90 3.83
N THR A 375 -23.11 -13.73 3.29
CA THR A 375 -23.35 -15.18 3.17
C THR A 375 -22.98 -15.90 4.46
N ALA A 376 -23.85 -16.76 4.97
CA ALA A 376 -23.64 -17.46 6.24
C ALA A 376 -24.21 -18.89 6.23
N SER A 377 -23.58 -19.76 7.03
CA SER A 377 -24.16 -21.02 7.48
C SER A 377 -25.01 -20.83 8.75
N ASP A 378 -25.76 -21.86 9.12
CA ASP A 378 -26.51 -22.03 10.36
C ASP A 378 -25.62 -22.37 11.58
N SER A 379 -24.31 -22.54 11.38
CA SER A 379 -23.37 -22.84 12.46
C SER A 379 -23.37 -21.76 13.55
N LEU A 380 -23.27 -22.17 14.83
CA LEU A 380 -23.18 -21.25 15.98
C LEU A 380 -22.09 -20.18 15.78
N TYR A 381 -20.97 -20.58 15.17
CA TYR A 381 -19.89 -19.71 14.76
C TYR A 381 -20.37 -18.58 13.84
N ASN A 382 -21.03 -18.86 12.72
CA ASN A 382 -21.54 -17.81 11.84
C ASN A 382 -22.70 -17.02 12.48
N LYS A 383 -23.57 -17.67 13.27
CA LYS A 383 -24.66 -17.01 14.00
C LYS A 383 -24.15 -15.85 14.86
N TRP A 384 -23.20 -16.09 15.77
CA TRP A 384 -22.73 -15.02 16.66
C TRP A 384 -22.00 -13.90 15.91
N GLN A 385 -21.20 -14.25 14.88
CA GLN A 385 -20.54 -13.28 14.00
C GLN A 385 -21.58 -12.38 13.30
N CYS A 386 -22.63 -12.96 12.70
CA CYS A 386 -23.71 -12.22 12.03
C CYS A 386 -24.48 -11.29 12.97
N ARG A 387 -24.78 -11.69 14.21
CA ARG A 387 -25.48 -10.84 15.19
C ARG A 387 -24.66 -9.59 15.54
N ILE A 388 -23.35 -9.74 15.75
CA ILE A 388 -22.45 -8.61 16.01
C ILE A 388 -22.33 -7.69 14.78
N MET A 389 -22.18 -8.26 13.57
CA MET A 389 -22.19 -7.48 12.33
C MET A 389 -23.50 -6.69 12.16
N TYR A 390 -24.65 -7.33 12.39
CA TYR A 390 -25.97 -6.71 12.23
C TYR A 390 -26.26 -5.65 13.29
N TYR A 391 -25.83 -5.85 14.54
CA TYR A 391 -25.82 -4.81 15.57
C TYR A 391 -25.06 -3.56 15.07
N TRP A 392 -23.82 -3.73 14.61
CA TRP A 392 -23.00 -2.62 14.15
C TRP A 392 -23.51 -1.98 12.85
N TYR A 393 -24.08 -2.75 11.92
CA TYR A 393 -24.79 -2.21 10.75
C TYR A 393 -25.92 -1.25 11.17
N LYS A 394 -26.79 -1.64 12.12
CA LYS A 394 -27.88 -0.77 12.60
C LYS A 394 -27.33 0.54 13.17
N GLN A 395 -26.32 0.46 14.04
CA GLN A 395 -25.69 1.64 14.66
C GLN A 395 -25.04 2.57 13.63
N LYS A 396 -24.30 2.04 12.64
CA LYS A 396 -23.57 2.86 11.65
C LYS A 396 -24.41 3.30 10.46
N LYS A 397 -25.54 2.63 10.18
CA LYS A 397 -26.53 3.06 9.18
C LYS A 397 -27.30 4.31 9.64
N ALA A 398 -27.60 4.42 10.94
CA ALA A 398 -28.31 5.57 11.49
C ALA A 398 -27.49 6.88 11.51
N LEU A 399 -26.18 6.83 11.20
CA LEU A 399 -25.28 7.97 11.26
C LEU A 399 -25.21 8.74 9.92
N PRO A 400 -25.10 10.08 9.95
CA PRO A 400 -24.86 10.88 8.75
C PRO A 400 -23.62 10.42 7.97
N ARG A 401 -23.69 10.51 6.63
CA ARG A 401 -22.67 10.02 5.66
C ARG A 401 -22.59 8.50 5.52
N SER A 402 -23.51 7.74 6.09
CA SER A 402 -23.73 6.34 5.71
C SER A 402 -24.65 6.27 4.49
N ASP A 403 -24.28 5.51 3.46
CA ASP A 403 -25.15 5.18 2.31
C ASP A 403 -25.65 3.72 2.40
N MET A 404 -25.67 3.13 3.61
CA MET A 404 -26.17 1.77 3.82
C MET A 404 -27.70 1.72 3.69
N GLY A 405 -28.16 1.03 2.63
CA GLY A 405 -29.57 0.68 2.39
C GLY A 405 -30.00 -0.52 3.22
N GLY A 406 -30.70 -1.48 2.62
CA GLY A 406 -31.09 -2.74 3.25
C GLY A 406 -29.91 -3.61 3.71
N PHE A 407 -30.24 -4.69 4.42
CA PHE A 407 -29.32 -5.74 4.83
C PHE A 407 -29.99 -7.08 4.61
N THR A 408 -29.26 -8.07 4.09
CA THR A 408 -29.71 -9.48 4.02
C THR A 408 -28.59 -10.41 4.47
N ARG A 409 -28.89 -11.30 5.42
CA ARG A 409 -28.13 -12.53 5.63
C ARG A 409 -28.61 -13.58 4.63
N ILE A 410 -27.74 -14.03 3.73
CA ILE A 410 -28.04 -15.10 2.78
C ILE A 410 -27.63 -16.42 3.45
N LEU A 411 -28.63 -17.14 3.97
CA LEU A 411 -28.44 -18.36 4.78
C LEU A 411 -28.43 -19.59 3.87
N HIS A 412 -27.24 -20.17 3.65
CA HIS A 412 -27.00 -21.22 2.66
C HIS A 412 -26.96 -22.64 3.25
N SER A 413 -27.75 -22.89 4.30
CA SER A 413 -28.00 -24.22 4.88
C SER A 413 -29.18 -24.96 4.24
N GLY A 414 -30.00 -24.28 3.43
CA GLY A 414 -31.28 -24.79 2.92
C GLY A 414 -32.42 -24.81 3.97
N THR A 415 -32.15 -24.38 5.20
CA THR A 415 -33.11 -24.42 6.32
C THR A 415 -33.12 -23.11 7.11
N THR A 416 -34.27 -22.77 7.68
CA THR A 416 -34.43 -21.63 8.61
C THR A 416 -33.77 -21.91 9.96
N ASP A 417 -33.29 -20.87 10.65
CA ASP A 417 -32.71 -20.96 11.99
C ASP A 417 -33.34 -19.98 13.00
N ASN A 418 -32.81 -19.95 14.23
CA ASN A 418 -33.28 -19.07 15.32
C ASN A 418 -32.95 -17.57 15.14
N LEU A 419 -32.40 -17.13 14.00
CA LEU A 419 -32.10 -15.71 13.73
C LEU A 419 -32.95 -15.10 12.61
N MET A 420 -33.94 -15.83 12.07
CA MET A 420 -34.86 -15.33 11.03
C MET A 420 -35.61 -14.06 11.47
N ASP A 421 -36.05 -14.00 12.73
CA ASP A 421 -36.80 -12.87 13.29
C ASP A 421 -35.90 -11.70 13.78
N GLU A 422 -34.61 -11.95 14.00
CA GLU A 422 -33.65 -10.92 14.44
C GLU A 422 -32.97 -10.22 13.26
N ILE A 423 -32.52 -11.00 12.27
CA ILE A 423 -31.74 -10.55 11.13
C ILE A 423 -32.52 -10.84 9.85
N PRO A 424 -32.82 -9.85 8.99
CA PRO A 424 -33.46 -10.09 7.70
C PRO A 424 -32.67 -11.14 6.92
N THR A 425 -33.26 -12.31 6.74
CA THR A 425 -32.59 -13.50 6.23
C THR A 425 -33.29 -14.02 4.99
N PHE A 426 -32.52 -14.35 3.96
CA PHE A 426 -33.00 -15.04 2.78
C PHE A 426 -32.36 -16.43 2.73
N VAL A 427 -33.18 -17.47 2.86
CA VAL A 427 -32.70 -18.86 2.82
C VAL A 427 -32.43 -19.26 1.37
N VAL A 428 -31.31 -19.94 1.15
CA VAL A 428 -30.91 -20.50 -0.14
C VAL A 428 -30.44 -21.93 0.03
N ASP A 429 -30.60 -22.70 -1.04
CA ASP A 429 -30.25 -24.11 -1.09
C ASP A 429 -28.71 -24.25 -1.09
N PRO A 430 -28.13 -25.20 -0.35
CA PRO A 430 -26.69 -25.46 -0.42
C PRO A 430 -26.30 -26.01 -1.80
N LEU A 431 -25.00 -26.13 -2.05
CA LEU A 431 -24.50 -26.93 -3.16
C LEU A 431 -24.90 -28.39 -3.01
N SER A 432 -25.20 -29.05 -4.14
CA SER A 432 -25.48 -30.48 -4.17
C SER A 432 -24.31 -31.27 -3.54
N PRO A 433 -24.58 -32.28 -2.67
CA PRO A 433 -23.53 -32.96 -1.91
C PRO A 433 -22.36 -33.45 -2.77
N GLY A 434 -21.15 -33.08 -2.37
CA GLY A 434 -19.90 -33.45 -3.04
C GLY A 434 -19.37 -32.43 -4.06
N LEU A 435 -20.19 -31.52 -4.58
CA LEU A 435 -19.73 -30.49 -5.55
C LEU A 435 -18.74 -29.49 -4.93
N ASP A 436 -18.83 -29.24 -3.62
CA ASP A 436 -17.92 -28.39 -2.88
C ASP A 436 -16.60 -29.10 -2.49
N GLN A 437 -16.59 -30.44 -2.54
CA GLN A 437 -15.52 -31.31 -2.01
C GLN A 437 -15.10 -30.93 -0.57
N GLY A 438 -16.06 -30.52 0.26
CA GLY A 438 -15.83 -30.03 1.63
C GLY A 438 -15.25 -28.61 1.75
N TYR A 439 -14.99 -27.91 0.64
CA TYR A 439 -14.63 -26.49 0.64
C TYR A 439 -15.90 -25.63 0.64
N VAL A 440 -16.56 -25.58 1.81
CA VAL A 440 -17.87 -24.95 2.07
C VAL A 440 -17.99 -23.51 1.53
N VAL A 441 -16.88 -22.79 1.37
CA VAL A 441 -16.82 -21.43 0.78
C VAL A 441 -17.45 -21.37 -0.61
N LEU A 442 -17.46 -22.46 -1.38
CA LEU A 442 -18.13 -22.54 -2.69
C LEU A 442 -19.65 -22.33 -2.64
N ASN A 443 -20.27 -22.44 -1.46
CA ASN A 443 -21.67 -22.03 -1.28
C ASN A 443 -21.86 -20.51 -1.40
N ARG A 444 -20.82 -19.68 -1.25
CA ARG A 444 -20.90 -18.21 -1.38
C ARG A 444 -21.37 -17.77 -2.79
N PRO A 445 -20.69 -18.10 -3.89
CA PRO A 445 -21.19 -17.75 -5.23
C PRO A 445 -22.56 -18.35 -5.52
N TRP A 446 -22.82 -19.59 -5.11
CA TRP A 446 -24.12 -20.25 -5.32
C TRP A 446 -25.27 -19.53 -4.58
N ALA A 447 -25.02 -19.08 -3.36
CA ALA A 447 -25.94 -18.28 -2.57
C ALA A 447 -26.24 -16.93 -3.23
N PHE A 448 -25.23 -16.27 -3.82
CA PHE A 448 -25.44 -15.03 -4.56
C PHE A 448 -26.26 -15.23 -5.85
N VAL A 449 -26.10 -16.34 -6.60
CA VAL A 449 -26.97 -16.64 -7.76
C VAL A 449 -28.44 -16.69 -7.31
N GLN A 450 -28.73 -17.58 -6.36
CA GLN A 450 -30.08 -17.81 -5.84
C GLN A 450 -30.70 -16.60 -5.16
N TRP A 451 -29.91 -15.71 -4.56
CA TRP A 451 -30.39 -14.48 -3.93
C TRP A 451 -30.72 -13.42 -4.98
N LEU A 452 -29.85 -13.20 -5.98
CA LEU A 452 -30.07 -12.21 -7.03
C LEU A 452 -31.26 -12.56 -7.93
N GLU A 453 -31.47 -13.86 -8.20
CA GLU A 453 -32.61 -14.35 -8.99
C GLU A 453 -33.95 -14.28 -8.26
N ARG A 454 -33.96 -14.45 -6.92
CA ARG A 454 -35.20 -14.69 -6.15
C ARG A 454 -35.56 -13.58 -5.14
N ALA A 455 -34.65 -12.68 -4.78
CA ALA A 455 -34.88 -11.66 -3.74
C ALA A 455 -35.18 -10.26 -4.29
N THR A 456 -36.11 -9.54 -3.65
CA THR A 456 -36.45 -8.15 -4.00
C THR A 456 -35.45 -7.16 -3.36
N ILE A 457 -34.32 -6.95 -4.04
CA ILE A 457 -33.30 -5.95 -3.67
C ILE A 457 -33.72 -4.58 -4.24
N LYS A 458 -33.83 -3.57 -3.37
CA LYS A 458 -34.29 -2.20 -3.72
C LYS A 458 -33.16 -1.28 -4.19
N GLU A 459 -31.93 -1.57 -3.78
CA GLU A 459 -30.75 -0.75 -4.05
C GLU A 459 -30.03 -1.18 -5.34
N ASP A 460 -29.55 -0.20 -6.11
CA ASP A 460 -28.77 -0.42 -7.34
C ASP A 460 -27.35 -0.96 -7.08
N TYR A 461 -26.90 -0.96 -5.82
CA TYR A 461 -25.56 -1.39 -5.39
C TYR A 461 -25.67 -2.40 -4.25
N VAL A 462 -24.66 -3.28 -4.16
CA VAL A 462 -24.52 -4.30 -3.12
C VAL A 462 -23.11 -4.21 -2.53
N LEU A 463 -23.00 -4.13 -1.20
CA LEU A 463 -21.80 -4.48 -0.46
C LEU A 463 -21.84 -5.98 -0.15
N MET A 464 -20.98 -6.75 -0.80
CA MET A 464 -20.67 -8.11 -0.38
C MET A 464 -19.74 -8.05 0.84
N ALA A 465 -20.07 -8.78 1.91
CA ALA A 465 -19.40 -8.73 3.20
C ALA A 465 -19.35 -10.11 3.90
N GLU A 466 -18.41 -10.28 4.84
CA GLU A 466 -18.29 -11.49 5.67
C GLU A 466 -18.96 -11.35 7.04
N PRO A 467 -19.35 -12.46 7.69
CA PRO A 467 -19.84 -12.46 9.06
C PRO A 467 -18.88 -11.79 10.07
N ASP A 468 -17.57 -11.88 9.86
CA ASP A 468 -16.56 -11.21 10.71
C ASP A 468 -16.17 -9.80 10.26
N HIS A 469 -17.09 -9.09 9.61
CA HIS A 469 -17.01 -7.65 9.41
C HIS A 469 -17.71 -6.89 10.55
N ILE A 470 -17.03 -5.90 11.12
CA ILE A 470 -17.59 -4.91 12.05
C ILE A 470 -17.47 -3.52 11.45
N PHE A 471 -18.60 -2.83 11.26
CA PHE A 471 -18.61 -1.45 10.78
C PHE A 471 -18.16 -0.48 11.88
N VAL A 472 -17.02 0.17 11.71
CA VAL A 472 -16.47 1.14 12.69
C VAL A 472 -16.95 2.55 12.43
N ASN A 473 -16.96 2.97 11.16
CA ASN A 473 -17.34 4.30 10.72
C ASN A 473 -18.56 4.25 9.77
N PRO A 474 -19.33 5.34 9.63
CA PRO A 474 -20.40 5.43 8.62
C PRO A 474 -19.80 5.20 7.23
N LEU A 475 -20.30 4.22 6.49
CA LEU A 475 -19.76 3.82 5.19
C LEU A 475 -20.58 4.47 4.06
N PRO A 476 -20.03 5.46 3.33
CA PRO A 476 -20.64 5.97 2.10
C PRO A 476 -20.41 4.99 0.94
N ASN A 477 -21.16 5.15 -0.16
CA ASN A 477 -20.99 4.32 -1.33
C ASN A 477 -19.66 4.66 -2.03
N LEU A 478 -18.70 3.74 -1.95
CA LEU A 478 -17.35 3.93 -2.52
C LEU A 478 -17.30 3.64 -4.03
N ALA A 479 -18.35 3.09 -4.64
CA ALA A 479 -18.43 2.74 -6.07
C ALA A 479 -18.74 3.97 -6.96
N VAL A 480 -17.91 5.02 -6.82
CA VAL A 480 -18.05 6.31 -7.51
C VAL A 480 -17.88 6.14 -9.02
N GLY A 481 -18.74 6.78 -9.80
CA GLY A 481 -18.69 6.77 -11.27
C GLY A 481 -19.15 5.44 -11.92
N GLY A 482 -19.78 4.54 -11.15
CA GLY A 482 -20.21 3.22 -11.62
C GLY A 482 -19.12 2.14 -11.56
N SER A 483 -17.87 2.52 -11.30
CA SER A 483 -16.77 1.59 -11.03
C SER A 483 -16.93 0.96 -9.64
N PRO A 484 -16.96 -0.37 -9.49
CA PRO A 484 -17.00 -1.03 -8.18
C PRO A 484 -15.78 -0.67 -7.32
N ALA A 485 -15.92 -0.79 -5.99
CA ALA A 485 -14.85 -0.56 -5.03
C ALA A 485 -14.57 -1.84 -4.22
N ALA A 486 -13.30 -2.25 -4.11
CA ALA A 486 -12.90 -3.49 -3.46
C ALA A 486 -11.63 -3.31 -2.62
N PHE A 487 -11.48 -4.13 -1.58
CA PHE A 487 -10.23 -4.18 -0.81
C PHE A 487 -9.16 -5.02 -1.55
N PRO A 488 -7.92 -4.51 -1.73
CA PRO A 488 -6.85 -5.25 -2.39
C PRO A 488 -6.11 -6.21 -1.44
N PHE A 489 -6.17 -7.52 -1.72
CA PHE A 489 -5.53 -8.56 -0.94
C PHE A 489 -4.12 -8.89 -1.46
N PHE A 490 -3.10 -8.70 -0.62
CA PHE A 490 -1.68 -8.86 -1.00
C PHE A 490 -1.30 -10.28 -1.45
N TYR A 491 -2.08 -11.30 -1.09
CA TYR A 491 -1.86 -12.69 -1.47
C TYR A 491 -2.52 -13.08 -2.80
N ILE A 492 -3.53 -12.33 -3.26
CA ILE A 492 -4.12 -12.52 -4.59
C ILE A 492 -3.16 -11.92 -5.62
N THR A 493 -2.43 -12.79 -6.31
CA THR A 493 -1.27 -12.43 -7.14
C THR A 493 -1.35 -13.12 -8.52
N PRO A 494 -2.32 -12.74 -9.39
CA PRO A 494 -2.57 -13.44 -10.68
C PRO A 494 -1.33 -13.59 -11.57
N GLN A 495 -0.41 -12.61 -11.52
CA GLN A 495 0.87 -12.67 -12.25
C GLN A 495 1.78 -13.82 -11.82
N LYS A 496 1.83 -14.14 -10.52
CA LYS A 496 2.65 -15.23 -9.98
C LYS A 496 2.15 -16.60 -10.47
N PHE A 497 0.84 -16.72 -10.65
CA PHE A 497 0.17 -17.95 -11.07
C PHE A 497 -0.27 -17.92 -12.54
N LYS A 498 0.39 -17.11 -13.38
CA LYS A 498 0.02 -16.87 -14.81
C LYS A 498 -0.39 -18.13 -15.56
N ASN A 499 0.36 -19.23 -15.42
CA ASN A 499 0.09 -20.49 -16.14
C ASN A 499 -1.23 -21.15 -15.70
N ILE A 500 -1.58 -21.08 -14.41
CA ILE A 500 -2.83 -21.60 -13.86
C ILE A 500 -3.97 -20.65 -14.19
N VAL A 501 -3.76 -19.34 -14.01
CA VAL A 501 -4.74 -18.29 -14.35
C VAL A 501 -5.14 -18.37 -15.82
N ARG A 502 -4.22 -18.70 -16.74
CA ARG A 502 -4.53 -18.88 -18.17
C ARG A 502 -5.42 -20.09 -18.49
N LYS A 503 -5.63 -21.05 -17.58
CA LYS A 503 -6.69 -22.08 -17.72
C LYS A 503 -8.10 -21.45 -17.70
N TYR A 504 -8.27 -20.30 -17.03
CA TYR A 504 -9.58 -19.67 -16.75
C TYR A 504 -9.73 -18.25 -17.30
N TYR A 505 -8.63 -17.59 -17.64
CA TYR A 505 -8.60 -16.27 -18.28
C TYR A 505 -7.77 -16.34 -19.57
N PRO A 506 -8.39 -16.71 -20.72
CA PRO A 506 -7.71 -16.92 -21.99
C PRO A 506 -6.92 -15.69 -22.49
N VAL A 507 -6.03 -15.88 -23.47
CA VAL A 507 -5.07 -14.85 -23.91
C VAL A 507 -5.79 -13.69 -24.63
N GLU A 508 -6.78 -14.04 -25.42
CA GLU A 508 -7.71 -13.18 -26.15
C GLU A 508 -8.54 -12.25 -25.25
N MET A 509 -8.78 -12.63 -23.98
CA MET A 509 -9.45 -11.77 -23.00
C MET A 509 -8.56 -10.63 -22.49
N GLY A 510 -7.27 -10.66 -22.82
CA GLY A 510 -6.30 -9.60 -22.51
C GLY A 510 -5.18 -10.04 -21.55
N PRO A 511 -4.32 -9.11 -21.11
CA PRO A 511 -3.23 -9.41 -20.19
C PRO A 511 -3.75 -9.73 -18.78
N VAL A 512 -3.04 -10.61 -18.05
CA VAL A 512 -3.36 -11.01 -16.67
C VAL A 512 -3.37 -9.82 -15.68
N THR A 513 -2.87 -8.65 -16.08
CA THR A 513 -3.00 -7.38 -15.32
C THR A 513 -4.44 -6.87 -15.23
N ASN A 514 -5.34 -7.38 -16.06
CA ASN A 514 -6.76 -7.06 -16.04
C ASN A 514 -7.53 -7.76 -14.90
N ILE A 515 -6.90 -8.73 -14.22
CA ILE A 515 -7.44 -9.37 -13.01
C ILE A 515 -6.95 -8.56 -11.81
N ASP A 516 -7.88 -7.94 -11.09
CA ASP A 516 -7.56 -7.17 -9.89
C ASP A 516 -7.15 -8.08 -8.71
N PRO A 517 -6.25 -7.63 -7.83
CA PRO A 517 -5.78 -8.41 -6.68
C PRO A 517 -6.79 -8.36 -5.53
N ILE A 518 -7.99 -8.92 -5.75
CA ILE A 518 -9.16 -8.81 -4.87
C ILE A 518 -9.80 -10.18 -4.62
N GLY A 519 -10.78 -10.23 -3.71
CA GLY A 519 -11.72 -11.34 -3.58
C GLY A 519 -13.16 -10.84 -3.64
N SER A 520 -14.12 -11.70 -3.37
CA SER A 520 -15.55 -11.38 -3.35
C SER A 520 -15.97 -10.38 -2.26
N SER A 521 -15.13 -10.15 -1.25
CA SER A 521 -15.51 -9.43 -0.03
C SER A 521 -14.29 -8.78 0.65
N PRO A 522 -14.40 -7.56 1.21
CA PRO A 522 -15.49 -6.61 1.03
C PRO A 522 -15.44 -5.94 -0.35
N VAL A 523 -16.58 -5.90 -1.05
CA VAL A 523 -16.73 -5.27 -2.36
C VAL A 523 -18.07 -4.54 -2.47
N ILE A 524 -18.06 -3.26 -2.83
CA ILE A 524 -19.25 -2.50 -3.24
C ILE A 524 -19.32 -2.51 -4.77
N ILE A 525 -20.38 -3.10 -5.33
CA ILE A 525 -20.57 -3.32 -6.77
C ILE A 525 -22.01 -3.00 -7.17
N SER A 526 -22.27 -2.58 -8.42
CA SER A 526 -23.65 -2.44 -8.90
C SER A 526 -24.34 -3.80 -8.99
N LYS A 527 -25.63 -3.88 -8.65
CA LYS A 527 -26.46 -5.08 -8.74
C LYS A 527 -26.34 -5.73 -10.13
N LYS A 528 -26.48 -4.92 -11.19
CA LYS A 528 -26.32 -5.32 -12.60
C LYS A 528 -24.96 -5.92 -12.94
N SER A 529 -23.87 -5.38 -12.39
CA SER A 529 -22.53 -5.97 -12.59
C SER A 529 -22.38 -7.27 -11.82
N LEU A 530 -22.96 -7.38 -10.63
CA LEU A 530 -22.92 -8.59 -9.82
C LEU A 530 -23.75 -9.72 -10.45
N GLU A 531 -24.97 -9.45 -10.89
CA GLU A 531 -25.82 -10.39 -11.67
C GLU A 531 -25.06 -10.97 -12.88
N LYS A 532 -24.32 -10.14 -13.60
CA LYS A 532 -23.50 -10.55 -14.75
C LYS A 532 -22.34 -11.47 -14.35
N ILE A 533 -21.67 -11.19 -13.22
CA ILE A 533 -20.47 -11.91 -12.77
C ILE A 533 -20.82 -13.25 -12.12
N THR A 534 -21.85 -13.30 -11.27
CA THR A 534 -22.03 -14.39 -10.30
C THR A 534 -22.15 -15.79 -10.94
N PRO A 535 -22.89 -16.02 -12.04
CA PRO A 535 -22.91 -17.34 -12.69
C PRO A 535 -21.53 -17.80 -13.21
N THR A 536 -20.70 -16.85 -13.66
CA THR A 536 -19.32 -17.14 -14.11
C THR A 536 -18.37 -17.35 -12.93
N TRP A 537 -18.49 -16.55 -11.86
CA TRP A 537 -17.76 -16.74 -10.61
C TRP A 537 -18.05 -18.11 -10.00
N MET A 538 -19.32 -18.53 -10.02
CA MET A 538 -19.78 -19.84 -9.58
C MET A 538 -19.15 -20.98 -10.39
N ASN A 539 -19.34 -20.98 -11.71
CA ASN A 539 -18.84 -22.04 -12.58
C ASN A 539 -17.31 -22.14 -12.54
N ILE A 540 -16.61 -21.01 -12.56
CA ILE A 540 -15.14 -21.00 -12.49
C ILE A 540 -14.65 -21.51 -11.14
N SER A 541 -15.26 -21.13 -10.02
CA SER A 541 -14.85 -21.63 -8.70
C SER A 541 -15.06 -23.15 -8.59
N LEU A 542 -16.16 -23.69 -9.14
CA LEU A 542 -16.33 -25.15 -9.25
C LEU A 542 -15.27 -25.79 -10.15
N THR A 543 -15.00 -25.25 -11.34
CA THR A 543 -13.98 -25.82 -12.26
C THR A 543 -12.59 -25.79 -11.63
N MET A 544 -12.20 -24.68 -10.99
CA MET A 544 -10.95 -24.56 -10.26
C MET A 544 -10.82 -25.60 -9.15
N LYS A 545 -11.91 -25.93 -8.45
CA LYS A 545 -11.89 -26.95 -7.38
C LYS A 545 -11.74 -28.38 -7.91
N HIS A 546 -12.15 -28.63 -9.16
CA HIS A 546 -11.99 -29.93 -9.81
C HIS A 546 -10.65 -30.10 -10.55
N ASP A 547 -9.86 -29.03 -10.68
CA ASP A 547 -8.50 -29.05 -11.25
C ASP A 547 -7.45 -29.19 -10.13
N PRO A 548 -6.75 -30.33 -9.98
CA PRO A 548 -5.89 -30.59 -8.82
C PRO A 548 -4.69 -29.64 -8.70
N ASP A 549 -4.16 -29.12 -9.82
CA ASP A 549 -3.08 -28.12 -9.78
C ASP A 549 -3.60 -26.80 -9.19
N THR A 550 -4.82 -26.42 -9.57
CA THR A 550 -5.43 -25.15 -9.20
C THR A 550 -5.88 -25.15 -7.73
N ASP A 551 -6.55 -26.21 -7.28
CA ASP A 551 -6.90 -26.38 -5.87
C ASP A 551 -5.64 -26.43 -4.98
N LYS A 552 -4.59 -27.11 -5.41
CA LYS A 552 -3.30 -27.13 -4.71
C LYS A 552 -2.59 -25.76 -4.70
N ALA A 553 -2.74 -24.95 -5.73
CA ALA A 553 -2.06 -23.66 -5.86
C ALA A 553 -2.79 -22.48 -5.21
N PHE A 554 -4.13 -22.46 -5.24
CA PHE A 554 -4.95 -21.41 -4.63
C PHE A 554 -5.52 -21.81 -3.26
N GLY A 555 -5.88 -23.08 -3.07
CA GLY A 555 -6.38 -23.62 -1.81
C GLY A 555 -7.48 -22.76 -1.18
N TRP A 556 -7.24 -22.25 0.03
CA TRP A 556 -8.23 -21.49 0.78
C TRP A 556 -8.68 -20.17 0.13
N VAL A 557 -7.93 -19.62 -0.85
CA VAL A 557 -8.30 -18.41 -1.63
C VAL A 557 -8.84 -18.71 -3.03
N LEU A 558 -9.13 -19.98 -3.35
CA LEU A 558 -9.59 -20.40 -4.68
C LEU A 558 -10.85 -19.67 -5.15
N GLU A 559 -11.87 -19.53 -4.29
CA GLU A 559 -13.08 -18.79 -4.61
C GLU A 559 -12.77 -17.31 -4.93
N MET A 560 -11.87 -16.67 -4.17
CA MET A 560 -11.47 -15.27 -4.38
C MET A 560 -10.82 -15.06 -5.76
N TYR A 561 -10.00 -16.01 -6.22
CA TYR A 561 -9.48 -16.02 -7.60
C TYR A 561 -10.60 -16.22 -8.62
N GLY A 562 -11.59 -17.08 -8.32
CA GLY A 562 -12.80 -17.23 -9.13
C GLY A 562 -13.56 -15.91 -9.30
N TYR A 563 -13.77 -15.15 -8.22
CA TYR A 563 -14.41 -13.83 -8.27
C TYR A 563 -13.61 -12.82 -9.11
N ALA A 564 -12.29 -12.73 -8.87
CA ALA A 564 -11.43 -11.78 -9.55
C ALA A 564 -11.32 -12.09 -11.07
N ILE A 565 -11.24 -13.36 -11.44
CA ILE A 565 -11.19 -13.81 -12.84
C ILE A 565 -12.55 -13.61 -13.52
N ALA A 566 -13.67 -13.97 -12.89
CA ALA A 566 -15.00 -13.73 -13.44
C ALA A 566 -15.28 -12.23 -13.64
N SER A 567 -14.83 -11.37 -12.71
CA SER A 567 -14.88 -9.91 -12.87
C SER A 567 -14.12 -9.45 -14.12
N ALA A 568 -12.87 -9.92 -14.30
CA ALA A 568 -12.03 -9.58 -15.44
C ALA A 568 -12.59 -10.09 -16.78
N LEU A 569 -13.16 -11.30 -16.82
CA LEU A 569 -13.84 -11.84 -18.01
C LEU A 569 -15.04 -10.97 -18.43
N HIS A 570 -15.76 -10.42 -17.45
CA HIS A 570 -16.91 -9.56 -17.70
C HIS A 570 -16.57 -8.09 -17.95
N GLY A 571 -15.29 -7.73 -17.99
CA GLY A 571 -14.80 -6.37 -18.19
C GLY A 571 -14.95 -5.45 -16.98
N VAL A 572 -15.22 -6.01 -15.80
CA VAL A 572 -15.44 -5.26 -14.56
C VAL A 572 -14.11 -5.07 -13.85
N ARG A 573 -13.74 -3.80 -13.63
CA ARG A 573 -12.49 -3.35 -13.03
C ARG A 573 -12.80 -2.59 -11.74
N HIS A 574 -12.05 -2.84 -10.67
CA HIS A 574 -12.36 -2.31 -9.35
C HIS A 574 -11.42 -1.19 -8.91
N MET A 575 -11.98 -0.16 -8.26
CA MET A 575 -11.21 0.82 -7.51
C MET A 575 -10.70 0.17 -6.22
N LEU A 576 -9.37 0.06 -6.11
CA LEU A 576 -8.71 -0.62 -4.99
C LEU A 576 -8.67 0.30 -3.74
N ARG A 577 -9.53 0.03 -2.76
CA ARG A 577 -9.72 0.84 -1.55
C ARG A 577 -9.12 0.14 -0.33
N ARG A 578 -7.91 0.55 0.06
CA ARG A 578 -7.25 0.08 1.29
C ARG A 578 -7.92 0.60 2.56
N ASP A 579 -8.64 1.70 2.47
CA ASP A 579 -9.41 2.33 3.55
C ASP A 579 -10.76 1.63 3.82
N LEU A 580 -11.22 0.75 2.92
CA LEU A 580 -12.47 0.00 3.09
C LEU A 580 -12.43 -0.92 4.33
N MET A 581 -11.27 -1.49 4.66
CA MET A 581 -11.15 -2.54 5.68
C MET A 581 -9.77 -2.56 6.35
N LEU A 582 -9.72 -2.83 7.65
CA LEU A 582 -8.50 -3.13 8.40
C LEU A 582 -8.52 -4.55 8.98
N GLN A 583 -7.34 -5.13 9.18
CA GLN A 583 -7.13 -6.48 9.70
C GLN A 583 -6.22 -6.44 10.94
N PRO A 584 -6.79 -6.34 12.16
CA PRO A 584 -6.05 -6.56 13.39
C PRO A 584 -5.45 -7.99 13.39
N PRO A 585 -4.25 -8.20 13.98
CA PRO A 585 -3.42 -7.24 14.71
C PRO A 585 -2.48 -6.39 13.83
N TRP A 586 -2.50 -6.56 12.51
CA TRP A 586 -1.50 -5.99 11.59
C TRP A 586 -1.69 -4.50 11.33
N ASP A 587 -2.93 -4.10 11.02
CA ASP A 587 -3.28 -2.69 10.88
C ASP A 587 -3.46 -2.09 12.28
N LEU A 588 -2.72 -1.02 12.61
CA LEU A 588 -2.54 -0.57 13.99
C LEU A 588 -3.61 0.41 14.51
N SER A 589 -4.44 0.98 13.63
CA SER A 589 -5.45 1.99 13.99
C SER A 589 -6.71 1.87 13.12
N THR A 590 -7.85 2.27 13.68
CA THR A 590 -9.15 2.33 12.98
C THR A 590 -9.41 3.66 12.27
N LYS A 591 -8.53 4.66 12.43
CA LYS A 591 -8.76 6.02 11.96
C LYS A 591 -8.93 6.09 10.43
N ALA A 592 -10.12 6.51 10.01
CA ALA A 592 -10.57 6.57 8.60
C ALA A 592 -10.69 5.23 7.86
N MET A 593 -10.74 4.11 8.60
CA MET A 593 -11.07 2.79 8.07
C MET A 593 -12.55 2.47 8.31
N PHE A 594 -13.24 1.82 7.37
CA PHE A 594 -14.69 1.58 7.52
C PHE A 594 -15.05 0.27 8.22
N ILE A 595 -14.35 -0.84 7.92
CA ILE A 595 -14.63 -2.19 8.40
C ILE A 595 -13.44 -2.76 9.20
N ILE A 596 -13.67 -3.39 10.34
CA ILE A 596 -12.72 -4.36 10.94
C ILE A 596 -13.07 -5.75 10.43
N HIS A 597 -12.07 -6.47 9.90
CA HIS A 597 -12.14 -7.88 9.55
C HIS A 597 -11.27 -8.67 10.54
N TYR A 598 -11.90 -9.26 11.56
CA TYR A 598 -11.21 -9.86 12.71
C TYR A 598 -10.77 -11.32 12.47
N THR A 599 -10.12 -11.54 11.34
CA THR A 599 -9.77 -12.87 10.84
C THR A 599 -8.54 -13.48 11.51
N TYR A 600 -7.56 -12.68 11.95
CA TYR A 600 -6.34 -13.16 12.58
C TYR A 600 -6.47 -13.26 14.10
N ALA A 601 -5.76 -14.22 14.70
CA ALA A 601 -5.60 -14.29 16.15
C ALA A 601 -4.76 -13.10 16.65
N CYS A 602 -5.22 -12.48 17.72
CA CYS A 602 -4.58 -11.36 18.40
C CYS A 602 -3.95 -11.88 19.70
N ASP A 603 -2.80 -12.54 19.57
CA ASP A 603 -2.00 -13.09 20.67
C ASP A 603 -0.97 -12.08 21.17
N TYR A 604 -1.02 -11.73 22.46
CA TYR A 604 -0.12 -10.74 23.10
C TYR A 604 0.38 -11.22 24.46
N ASN A 605 1.58 -10.77 24.84
CA ASN A 605 2.04 -10.86 26.23
C ASN A 605 1.50 -9.68 27.07
N MET A 606 1.64 -9.74 28.40
CA MET A 606 1.14 -8.72 29.33
C MET A 606 1.88 -7.37 29.24
N LYS A 607 2.90 -7.25 28.38
CA LYS A 607 3.59 -5.99 28.03
C LYS A 607 3.07 -5.36 26.72
N GLY A 608 2.07 -5.97 26.09
CA GLY A 608 1.50 -5.52 24.82
C GLY A 608 2.30 -5.92 23.57
N GLU A 609 3.26 -6.85 23.69
CA GLU A 609 4.08 -7.33 22.58
C GLU A 609 3.38 -8.52 21.88
N LEU A 610 3.27 -8.47 20.54
CA LEU A 610 2.58 -9.50 19.74
C LEU A 610 3.36 -10.83 19.75
N THR A 611 2.77 -11.89 20.30
CA THR A 611 3.40 -13.22 20.41
C THR A 611 3.13 -14.09 19.18
N TYR A 612 3.48 -13.60 17.99
CA TYR A 612 3.19 -14.27 16.72
C TYR A 612 3.60 -15.75 16.69
N GLY A 613 2.68 -16.63 16.31
CA GLY A 613 2.88 -18.08 16.25
C GLY A 613 2.90 -18.80 17.60
N LYS A 614 2.58 -18.11 18.70
CA LYS A 614 2.45 -18.67 20.05
C LYS A 614 1.14 -18.20 20.69
N ILE A 615 0.64 -18.94 21.68
CA ILE A 615 -0.49 -18.49 22.49
C ILE A 615 0.00 -17.35 23.38
N GLY A 616 -0.69 -16.21 23.32
CA GLY A 616 -0.42 -15.05 24.19
C GLY A 616 -0.96 -15.25 25.62
N GLU A 617 -0.41 -14.50 26.57
CA GLU A 617 -0.97 -14.37 27.93
C GLU A 617 -2.34 -13.68 27.87
N TRP A 618 -2.51 -12.75 26.94
CA TRP A 618 -3.80 -12.26 26.47
C TRP A 618 -4.02 -12.69 25.02
N ARG A 619 -5.22 -13.22 24.71
CA ARG A 619 -5.57 -13.67 23.35
C ARG A 619 -7.03 -13.32 23.04
N PHE A 620 -7.26 -12.75 21.86
CA PHE A 620 -8.54 -12.88 21.16
C PHE A 620 -8.36 -13.65 19.86
N ASP A 621 -9.08 -14.75 19.68
CA ASP A 621 -9.21 -15.47 18.42
C ASP A 621 -10.63 -16.03 18.29
N LYS A 622 -11.34 -15.62 17.25
CA LYS A 622 -12.71 -16.06 16.98
C LYS A 622 -12.85 -17.59 16.88
N ARG A 623 -11.78 -18.32 16.55
CA ARG A 623 -11.74 -19.80 16.44
C ARG A 623 -11.84 -20.52 17.78
N LEU A 624 -11.73 -19.81 18.91
CA LEU A 624 -12.06 -20.37 20.23
C LEU A 624 -13.58 -20.55 20.41
N TYR A 625 -14.39 -19.79 19.66
CA TYR A 625 -15.84 -19.69 19.80
C TYR A 625 -16.56 -20.42 18.65
N LEU A 626 -16.18 -21.68 18.40
CA LEU A 626 -16.79 -22.52 17.36
C LEU A 626 -18.07 -23.23 17.83
N ARG A 627 -18.21 -23.47 19.14
CA ARG A 627 -19.31 -24.23 19.77
C ARG A 627 -20.32 -23.36 20.53
N GLY A 628 -20.25 -22.05 20.34
CA GLY A 628 -21.03 -21.05 21.06
C GLY A 628 -20.40 -19.66 20.90
N PRO A 629 -21.08 -18.59 21.32
CA PRO A 629 -20.57 -17.22 21.24
C PRO A 629 -19.37 -16.96 22.19
N PRO A 630 -18.57 -15.91 21.94
CA PRO A 630 -17.67 -15.37 22.96
C PRO A 630 -18.46 -14.89 24.20
N PRO A 631 -17.89 -15.02 25.42
CA PRO A 631 -18.54 -14.53 26.63
C PRO A 631 -18.69 -13.01 26.61
N ARG A 632 -19.71 -12.51 27.32
CA ARG A 632 -19.84 -11.08 27.62
C ARG A 632 -18.59 -10.60 28.38
N ASN A 633 -18.20 -9.34 28.13
CA ASN A 633 -17.07 -8.68 28.81
C ASN A 633 -15.74 -9.47 28.69
N ILE A 634 -15.32 -9.75 27.44
CA ILE A 634 -13.98 -10.23 27.11
C ILE A 634 -12.95 -9.30 27.75
N SER A 635 -11.91 -9.85 28.36
CA SER A 635 -10.87 -9.05 29.03
C SER A 635 -10.24 -8.05 28.05
N MET A 636 -10.09 -6.80 28.51
CA MET A 636 -9.41 -5.78 27.72
C MET A 636 -7.93 -6.16 27.50
N PRO A 637 -7.36 -5.93 26.30
CA PRO A 637 -5.96 -6.20 26.04
C PRO A 637 -5.03 -5.34 26.91
N PRO A 638 -3.80 -5.84 27.20
CA PRO A 638 -2.83 -5.14 28.03
C PRO A 638 -2.35 -3.81 27.42
N PRO A 639 -1.77 -2.90 28.23
CA PRO A 639 -1.16 -1.67 27.74
C PRO A 639 -0.10 -1.95 26.66
N GLY A 640 -0.05 -1.10 25.63
CA GLY A 640 0.87 -1.24 24.48
C GLY A 640 0.27 -1.96 23.27
N VAL A 641 -0.85 -2.68 23.43
CA VAL A 641 -1.58 -3.31 22.31
C VAL A 641 -2.15 -2.24 21.35
N PRO A 642 -2.15 -2.45 20.02
CA PRO A 642 -2.61 -1.47 19.04
C PRO A 642 -4.08 -1.04 19.19
N GLU A 643 -4.37 0.20 18.80
CA GLU A 643 -5.70 0.80 18.91
C GLU A 643 -6.76 0.00 18.15
N SER A 644 -6.41 -0.61 17.02
CA SER A 644 -7.29 -1.51 16.26
C SER A 644 -7.80 -2.72 17.05
N VAL A 645 -6.93 -3.37 17.84
CA VAL A 645 -7.27 -4.52 18.68
C VAL A 645 -8.05 -4.05 19.92
N VAL A 646 -7.65 -2.93 20.52
CA VAL A 646 -8.38 -2.28 21.63
C VAL A 646 -9.81 -1.93 21.20
N THR A 647 -9.99 -1.36 20.01
CA THR A 647 -11.29 -0.97 19.46
C THR A 647 -12.12 -2.19 19.05
N LEU A 648 -11.52 -3.23 18.47
CA LEU A 648 -12.19 -4.52 18.23
C LEU A 648 -12.79 -5.09 19.52
N VAL A 649 -12.00 -5.22 20.59
CA VAL A 649 -12.47 -5.81 21.87
C VAL A 649 -13.57 -4.96 22.51
N LYS A 650 -13.45 -3.62 22.47
CA LYS A 650 -14.53 -2.72 22.90
C LYS A 650 -15.82 -2.93 22.11
N MET A 651 -15.73 -3.02 20.78
CA MET A 651 -16.90 -3.16 19.91
C MET A 651 -17.56 -4.55 20.02
N LEU A 652 -16.78 -5.59 20.33
CA LEU A 652 -17.30 -6.90 20.72
C LEU A 652 -18.02 -6.83 22.07
N ASN A 653 -17.40 -6.23 23.09
CA ASN A 653 -17.99 -6.12 24.43
C ASN A 653 -19.27 -5.27 24.44
N GLU A 654 -19.33 -4.18 23.67
CA GLU A 654 -20.55 -3.37 23.52
C GLU A 654 -21.66 -4.17 22.83
N ALA A 655 -21.36 -4.86 21.72
CA ALA A 655 -22.36 -5.67 21.01
C ALA A 655 -22.86 -6.84 21.87
N THR A 656 -21.97 -7.67 22.44
CA THR A 656 -22.34 -8.79 23.32
C THR A 656 -23.14 -8.33 24.55
N SER A 657 -22.87 -7.14 25.09
CA SER A 657 -23.65 -6.57 26.20
C SER A 657 -25.07 -6.18 25.79
N ASN A 658 -25.25 -5.56 24.61
CA ASN A 658 -26.53 -5.00 24.17
C ASN A 658 -27.39 -5.98 23.35
N ILE A 659 -26.85 -7.11 22.88
CA ILE A 659 -27.63 -8.14 22.18
C ILE A 659 -28.40 -8.99 23.22
N PRO A 660 -29.75 -9.09 23.12
CA PRO A 660 -30.54 -9.93 24.00
C PRO A 660 -30.30 -11.41 23.69
N ASN A 661 -30.51 -12.31 24.65
CA ASN A 661 -30.35 -13.76 24.46
C ASN A 661 -28.99 -14.11 23.82
N TRP A 662 -27.92 -13.46 24.27
CA TRP A 662 -26.57 -13.67 23.74
C TRP A 662 -26.04 -15.05 24.14
N ASP A 663 -26.15 -15.36 25.42
CA ASP A 663 -25.51 -16.48 26.10
C ASP A 663 -26.29 -17.80 25.93
N THR A 664 -27.38 -17.77 25.15
CA THR A 664 -28.33 -18.87 24.89
C THR A 664 -28.51 -19.12 23.37
N LEU A 665 -27.47 -18.84 22.58
CA LEU A 665 -27.49 -18.81 21.11
C LEU A 665 -27.21 -20.18 20.46
#